data_AF-A0A1V5F9W2-F1
#
_entry.id   AF-A0A1V5F9W2-F1
#
_cell.length_a   1.000
_cell.length_b   1.000
_cell.length_c   1.000
_cell.angle_alpha   90.00
_cell.angle_beta   90.00
_cell.angle_gamma   90.00
#
_symmetry.space_group_name_H-M   'P 1'
#
loop_
_entity.id
_entity.type
_entity.pdbx_description
1 polymer ?
#
loop_
_entity_poly.entity_id
_entity_poly.type
_entity_poly.pdbx_seq_one_letter_code
_entity_poly.pdbx_strand_id
1 'polypeptide(L)'
;MAKKVAPPAPTARTLGPVPDLERHLPNDWWMTLFNSLYLKTDGDVVENDANTAREVDFLIEAAGLEPNDRILDLCCGQGRHCLELARRGFRHVTGIDRSRYLVRLARKRAARAGLHVSFHEGDARRFRLADRTFHCIAIMGNSFGYFDREEDDLAVLASARRVLLPGGTLVLDLTDGNWMRDHFERRSWEWIDQNHFVCRERSLSSDGERLITRELVSHAERGVIVDQFYAERLYSRESAIGLLDRAGFEGIRTHGQLAADSDRNQDLGMMAHRILLSAKSPKVPAARRVGPIRFPEVTVILGDPSLPDMVKLDGEFNDLDLDTVNRLKRALDELEGYRFDYQDNHAGLMTRLRAEPPKFVLNLCDEGYNNDAFLELHVPALLDILGIPYTGAGPTCLGLCYNKALVRAIALSLEIPVPLETYFNPDDQSATLPSTFPALLKPNFGDSSQGITQHAVVHFPEQLISYLRNLQEELPGRPILFQEFLSGKEYSIGIIGNPGLALRFLPALEVDYSGLPAELPPILGYESKWDPTSPYWSAIRYHEARLPEEELRKLQDYSSLLFERLGCRDYARFDWRADANGEIKLLEVNPNPGWCWDGKMNIMTGFMGLRYCDFLRMILEAAQERVGATVANGQLTPAGV
;
A
#
# COMPACT_ATOMS: atom_id res chain seq x y z
N MET A 1 -19.94 -6.70 26.80
CA MET A 1 -18.85 -7.64 27.19
C MET A 1 -19.03 -8.94 26.42
N ALA A 2 -18.27 -9.12 25.33
CA ALA A 2 -18.27 -10.37 24.57
C ALA A 2 -17.45 -11.43 25.33
N LYS A 3 -18.04 -12.60 25.58
CA LYS A 3 -17.35 -13.73 26.22
C LYS A 3 -16.20 -14.19 25.32
N LYS A 4 -14.96 -14.08 25.81
CA LYS A 4 -13.80 -14.79 25.26
C LYS A 4 -14.10 -16.29 25.29
N VAL A 5 -14.18 -16.91 24.12
CA VAL A 5 -14.19 -18.37 23.98
C VAL A 5 -12.81 -18.86 24.41
N ALA A 6 -12.78 -19.76 25.38
CA ALA A 6 -11.54 -20.38 25.85
C ALA A 6 -10.94 -21.27 24.74
N PRO A 7 -9.60 -21.35 24.62
CA PRO A 7 -8.97 -22.24 23.65
C PRO A 7 -9.34 -23.70 23.95
N PRO A 8 -9.44 -24.57 22.91
CA PRO A 8 -9.71 -25.99 23.11
C PRO A 8 -8.63 -26.63 23.98
N ALA A 9 -9.05 -27.56 24.85
CA ALA A 9 -8.15 -28.29 25.74
C ALA A 9 -7.11 -29.09 24.94
N PRO A 10 -5.86 -29.21 25.40
CA PRO A 10 -4.83 -29.99 24.70
C PRO A 10 -5.26 -31.45 24.60
N THR A 11 -5.39 -31.95 23.37
CA THR A 11 -5.64 -33.37 23.08
C THR A 11 -4.55 -34.23 23.72
N ALA A 12 -4.94 -35.31 24.41
CA ALA A 12 -4.02 -36.22 25.08
C ALA A 12 -2.89 -36.71 24.16
N ARG A 13 -1.64 -36.71 24.64
CA ARG A 13 -0.49 -37.29 23.92
C ARG A 13 -0.74 -38.77 23.65
N THR A 14 -0.80 -39.16 22.38
CA THR A 14 -0.92 -40.57 21.96
C THR A 14 0.38 -41.05 21.34
N LEU A 15 0.90 -42.17 21.84
CA LEU A 15 2.11 -42.82 21.34
C LEU A 15 1.83 -43.87 20.25
N GLY A 16 0.55 -44.10 19.92
CA GLY A 16 0.11 -45.06 18.91
C GLY A 16 -0.52 -44.38 17.68
N PRO A 17 -1.10 -45.17 16.75
CA PRO A 17 -1.83 -44.65 15.61
C PRO A 17 -2.95 -43.72 16.04
N VAL A 18 -3.10 -42.60 15.34
CA VAL A 18 -4.18 -41.65 15.57
C VAL A 18 -5.35 -42.01 14.65
N PRO A 19 -6.56 -42.29 15.19
CA PRO A 19 -7.69 -42.71 14.36
C PRO A 19 -8.27 -41.59 13.48
N ASP A 20 -8.08 -40.33 13.88
CA ASP A 20 -8.57 -39.14 13.19
C ASP A 20 -7.47 -38.07 13.22
N LEU A 21 -6.66 -37.98 12.15
CA LEU A 21 -5.55 -37.03 12.08
C LEU A 21 -6.04 -35.57 12.05
N GLU A 22 -7.23 -35.33 11.50
CA GLU A 22 -7.80 -34.00 11.32
C GLU A 22 -8.04 -33.28 12.65
N ARG A 23 -8.50 -34.00 13.67
CA ARG A 23 -8.69 -33.45 15.03
C ARG A 23 -7.41 -32.95 15.70
N HIS A 24 -6.25 -33.39 15.23
CA HIS A 24 -4.95 -33.03 15.80
C HIS A 24 -4.21 -31.99 14.96
N LEU A 25 -4.77 -31.57 13.82
CA LEU A 25 -4.19 -30.57 12.93
C LEU A 25 -4.32 -29.15 13.53
N PRO A 26 -3.21 -28.45 13.87
CA PRO A 26 -3.28 -27.08 14.41
C PRO A 26 -3.53 -26.05 13.31
N ASN A 27 -4.46 -25.10 13.46
CA ASN A 27 -4.83 -24.11 12.42
C ASN A 27 -3.67 -23.34 11.73
N ASP A 28 -2.51 -23.26 12.37
CA ASP A 28 -1.31 -22.55 11.91
C ASP A 28 -0.10 -23.48 11.69
N TRP A 29 -0.32 -24.76 11.39
CA TRP A 29 0.72 -25.79 11.19
C TRP A 29 1.86 -25.34 10.27
N TRP A 30 1.52 -24.62 9.20
CA TRP A 30 2.45 -24.11 8.19
C TRP A 30 3.48 -23.14 8.75
N MET A 31 3.24 -22.49 9.90
CA MET A 31 4.19 -21.53 10.50
C MET A 31 5.45 -22.20 11.06
N THR A 32 5.37 -23.47 11.47
CA THR A 32 6.45 -24.17 12.19
C THR A 32 7.01 -25.38 11.44
N LEU A 33 6.29 -25.85 10.42
CA LEU A 33 6.64 -27.03 9.61
C LEU A 33 8.04 -26.93 8.97
N PHE A 34 8.34 -25.79 8.33
CA PHE A 34 9.54 -25.63 7.51
C PHE A 34 10.73 -25.14 8.35
N ASN A 35 11.42 -26.07 9.01
CA ASN A 35 12.56 -25.80 9.88
C ASN A 35 13.82 -26.61 9.47
N SER A 36 14.80 -26.74 10.36
CA SER A 36 16.03 -27.50 10.07
C SER A 36 15.81 -28.98 9.82
N LEU A 37 14.75 -29.56 10.39
CA LEU A 37 14.44 -30.98 10.23
C LEU A 37 13.82 -31.28 8.88
N TYR A 38 13.06 -30.34 8.30
CA TYR A 38 12.48 -30.46 6.96
C TYR A 38 13.53 -30.80 5.89
N LEU A 39 14.67 -30.11 5.88
CA LEU A 39 15.75 -30.40 4.93
C LEU A 39 16.43 -31.77 5.17
N LYS A 40 16.16 -32.40 6.31
CA LYS A 40 16.66 -33.71 6.65
C LYS A 40 15.69 -34.81 6.23
N THR A 41 14.40 -34.58 6.45
CA THR A 41 13.31 -35.49 6.10
C THR A 41 13.11 -35.54 4.60
N ASP A 42 13.10 -34.39 3.91
CA ASP A 42 12.71 -34.26 2.50
C ASP A 42 13.88 -33.86 1.59
N GLY A 43 15.09 -33.74 2.16
CA GLY A 43 16.30 -33.31 1.47
C GLY A 43 16.71 -34.19 0.30
N ASP A 44 16.39 -35.48 0.29
CA ASP A 44 16.68 -36.39 -0.82
C ASP A 44 15.95 -36.04 -2.12
N VAL A 45 14.87 -35.26 -2.03
CA VAL A 45 14.14 -34.72 -3.17
C VAL A 45 14.51 -33.24 -3.40
N VAL A 46 14.47 -32.42 -2.34
CA VAL A 46 14.64 -30.96 -2.46
C VAL A 46 16.08 -30.48 -2.44
N GLU A 47 17.06 -31.32 -2.13
CA GLU A 47 18.50 -31.05 -2.29
C GLU A 47 19.10 -31.82 -3.47
N ASN A 48 18.27 -32.44 -4.31
CA ASN A 48 18.73 -33.12 -5.52
C ASN A 48 18.96 -32.09 -6.65
N ASP A 49 20.21 -31.98 -7.09
CA ASP A 49 20.63 -31.03 -8.12
C ASP A 49 20.01 -31.34 -9.49
N ALA A 50 19.77 -32.62 -9.82
CA ALA A 50 19.16 -33.01 -11.09
C ALA A 50 17.66 -32.66 -11.15
N ASN A 51 16.93 -32.80 -10.04
CA ASN A 51 15.57 -32.29 -9.89
C ASN A 51 15.54 -30.78 -10.07
N THR A 52 16.43 -30.08 -9.37
CA THR A 52 16.54 -28.61 -9.44
C THR A 52 16.85 -28.14 -10.85
N ALA A 53 17.79 -28.78 -11.55
CA ALA A 53 18.15 -28.43 -12.92
C ALA A 53 16.95 -28.59 -13.89
N ARG A 54 16.22 -29.71 -13.82
CA ARG A 54 15.03 -29.96 -14.65
C ARG A 54 13.90 -28.97 -14.37
N GLU A 55 13.69 -28.64 -13.11
CA GLU A 55 12.66 -27.66 -12.72
C GLU A 55 12.99 -26.25 -13.18
N VAL A 56 14.28 -25.87 -13.16
CA VAL A 56 14.73 -24.58 -13.70
C VAL A 56 14.66 -24.55 -15.23
N ASP A 57 14.99 -25.66 -15.91
CA ASP A 57 14.77 -25.80 -17.37
C ASP A 57 13.30 -25.54 -17.73
N PHE A 58 12.40 -26.21 -17.01
CA PHE A 58 10.96 -26.02 -17.16
C PHE A 58 10.53 -24.59 -16.89
N LEU A 59 10.99 -23.97 -15.80
CA LEU A 59 10.64 -22.60 -15.43
C LEU A 59 11.05 -21.61 -16.53
N ILE A 60 12.28 -21.74 -17.06
CA ILE A 60 12.79 -20.91 -18.15
C ILE A 60 11.93 -21.05 -19.40
N GLU A 61 11.59 -22.28 -19.79
CA GLU A 61 10.76 -22.56 -20.97
C GLU A 61 9.32 -22.04 -20.80
N ALA A 62 8.67 -22.38 -19.68
CA ALA A 62 7.27 -22.07 -19.43
C ALA A 62 7.00 -20.56 -19.32
N ALA A 63 7.94 -19.81 -18.72
CA ALA A 63 7.82 -18.37 -18.59
C ALA A 63 8.46 -17.57 -19.74
N GLY A 64 9.30 -18.21 -20.58
CA GLY A 64 10.05 -17.56 -21.64
C GLY A 64 11.08 -16.56 -21.08
N LEU A 65 11.83 -16.99 -20.06
CA LEU A 65 12.70 -16.09 -19.29
C LEU A 65 13.96 -15.66 -20.05
N GLU A 66 14.28 -14.37 -19.95
CA GLU A 66 15.53 -13.78 -20.43
C GLU A 66 16.48 -13.39 -19.28
N PRO A 67 17.81 -13.37 -19.47
CA PRO A 67 18.78 -13.13 -18.37
C PRO A 67 18.60 -11.84 -17.57
N ASN A 68 17.95 -10.82 -18.15
CA ASN A 68 17.68 -9.54 -17.49
C ASN A 68 16.26 -9.45 -16.88
N ASP A 69 15.46 -10.51 -16.99
CA ASP A 69 14.16 -10.56 -16.35
C ASP A 69 14.29 -10.55 -14.83
N ARG A 70 13.34 -9.85 -14.21
CA ARG A 70 13.14 -9.87 -12.75
C ARG A 70 12.29 -11.08 -12.39
N ILE A 71 12.86 -12.00 -11.63
CA ILE A 71 12.24 -13.28 -11.24
C ILE A 71 12.07 -13.31 -9.73
N LEU A 72 10.85 -13.64 -9.28
CA LEU A 72 10.56 -13.90 -7.87
C LEU A 72 10.25 -15.38 -7.68
N ASP A 73 11.03 -16.03 -6.84
CA ASP A 73 10.74 -17.36 -6.30
C ASP A 73 9.97 -17.18 -4.98
N LEU A 74 8.67 -17.45 -4.99
CA LEU A 74 7.78 -17.26 -3.86
C LEU A 74 7.60 -18.60 -3.13
N CYS A 75 7.84 -18.60 -1.82
CA CYS A 75 8.11 -19.79 -1.00
C CYS A 75 9.43 -20.47 -1.39
N CYS A 76 10.50 -19.68 -1.54
CA CYS A 76 11.78 -20.14 -2.11
C CYS A 76 12.56 -21.16 -1.25
N GLY A 77 12.14 -21.41 -0.01
CA GLY A 77 12.84 -22.26 0.95
C GLY A 77 14.30 -21.89 1.10
N GLN A 78 15.18 -22.89 0.93
CA GLN A 78 16.64 -22.76 0.98
C GLN A 78 17.27 -22.22 -0.31
N GLY A 79 16.45 -21.76 -1.26
CA GLY A 79 16.86 -20.99 -2.44
C GLY A 79 17.41 -21.81 -3.59
N ARG A 80 17.10 -23.11 -3.70
CA ARG A 80 17.69 -24.00 -4.72
C ARG A 80 17.45 -23.52 -6.15
N HIS A 81 16.22 -23.11 -6.48
CA HIS A 81 15.89 -22.56 -7.81
C HIS A 81 16.54 -21.20 -8.03
N CYS A 82 16.48 -20.32 -7.02
CA CYS A 82 17.12 -19.01 -7.07
C CYS A 82 18.62 -19.09 -7.39
N LEU A 83 19.34 -19.98 -6.71
CA LEU A 83 20.77 -20.16 -6.88
C LEU A 83 21.09 -20.74 -8.26
N GLU A 84 20.30 -21.69 -8.72
CA GLU A 84 20.49 -22.30 -10.04
C GLU A 84 20.21 -21.30 -11.18
N LEU A 85 19.16 -20.48 -11.07
CA LEU A 85 18.93 -19.34 -11.98
C LEU A 85 20.12 -18.39 -12.01
N ALA A 86 20.65 -18.01 -10.84
CA ALA A 86 21.81 -17.13 -10.77
C ALA A 86 23.07 -17.74 -11.42
N ARG A 87 23.31 -19.05 -11.25
CA ARG A 87 24.42 -19.76 -11.93
C ARG A 87 24.29 -19.73 -13.44
N ARG A 88 23.05 -19.74 -13.95
CA ARG A 88 22.73 -19.68 -15.39
C ARG A 88 22.75 -18.26 -15.96
N GLY A 89 23.08 -17.25 -15.15
CA GLY A 89 23.32 -15.88 -15.61
C GLY A 89 22.15 -14.92 -15.46
N PHE A 90 21.06 -15.34 -14.79
CA PHE A 90 19.96 -14.43 -14.45
C PHE A 90 20.40 -13.43 -13.37
N ARG A 91 20.24 -12.13 -13.64
CA ARG A 91 20.83 -11.07 -12.83
C ARG A 91 19.93 -10.55 -11.71
N HIS A 92 18.62 -10.76 -11.84
CA HIS A 92 17.62 -10.16 -10.96
C HIS A 92 16.70 -11.21 -10.35
N VAL A 93 17.28 -12.03 -9.47
CA VAL A 93 16.58 -13.12 -8.80
C VAL A 93 16.31 -12.73 -7.34
N THR A 94 15.04 -12.81 -6.95
CA THR A 94 14.58 -12.56 -5.58
C THR A 94 13.88 -13.81 -5.05
N GLY A 95 14.18 -14.23 -3.82
CA GLY A 95 13.48 -15.30 -3.11
C GLY A 95 12.75 -14.77 -1.87
N ILE A 96 11.51 -15.21 -1.66
CA ILE A 96 10.76 -14.93 -0.43
C ILE A 96 10.33 -16.24 0.22
N ASP A 97 10.59 -16.39 1.51
CA ASP A 97 10.10 -17.51 2.29
C ASP A 97 9.75 -17.10 3.72
N ARG A 98 8.77 -17.78 4.32
CA ARG A 98 8.33 -17.51 5.70
C ARG A 98 9.36 -17.98 6.73
N SER A 99 10.10 -19.04 6.42
CA SER A 99 11.06 -19.66 7.32
C SER A 99 12.34 -18.87 7.40
N ARG A 100 12.50 -18.15 8.52
CA ARG A 100 13.76 -17.46 8.86
C ARG A 100 14.98 -18.37 8.78
N TYR A 101 14.82 -19.65 9.13
CA TYR A 101 15.91 -20.63 9.05
C TYR A 101 16.33 -20.87 7.59
N LEU A 102 15.38 -21.16 6.70
CA LEU A 102 15.66 -21.45 5.30
C LEU A 102 16.20 -20.22 4.56
N VAL A 103 15.64 -19.03 4.80
CA VAL A 103 16.14 -17.76 4.24
C VAL A 103 17.60 -17.50 4.64
N ARG A 104 17.97 -17.75 5.90
CA ARG A 104 19.37 -17.61 6.35
C ARG A 104 20.29 -18.61 5.65
N LEU A 105 19.82 -19.84 5.46
CA LEU A 105 20.59 -20.86 4.75
C LEU A 105 20.77 -20.49 3.27
N ALA A 106 19.73 -20.00 2.60
CA ALA A 106 19.76 -19.52 1.23
C ALA A 106 20.81 -18.40 1.05
N ARG A 107 20.78 -17.39 1.93
CA ARG A 107 21.79 -16.30 1.95
C ARG A 107 23.20 -16.83 2.14
N LYS A 108 23.41 -17.79 3.05
CA LYS A 108 24.73 -18.41 3.29
C LYS A 108 25.22 -19.18 2.06
N ARG A 109 24.34 -19.90 1.38
CA ARG A 109 24.66 -20.65 0.16
C ARG A 109 25.00 -19.71 -1.00
N ALA A 110 24.23 -18.64 -1.19
CA ALA A 110 24.53 -17.60 -2.17
C ALA A 110 25.91 -16.97 -1.94
N ALA A 111 26.19 -16.54 -0.71
CA ALA A 111 27.47 -15.95 -0.33
C ALA A 111 28.65 -16.91 -0.58
N ARG A 112 28.50 -18.19 -0.19
CA ARG A 112 29.54 -19.22 -0.42
C ARG A 112 29.77 -19.48 -1.91
N ALA A 113 28.73 -19.40 -2.73
CA ALA A 113 28.82 -19.61 -4.17
C ALA A 113 29.21 -18.34 -4.95
N GLY A 114 29.35 -17.18 -4.29
CA GLY A 114 29.61 -15.90 -4.96
C GLY A 114 28.46 -15.42 -5.85
N LEU A 115 27.22 -15.83 -5.54
CA LEU A 115 26.03 -15.51 -6.33
C LEU A 115 25.28 -14.31 -5.73
N HIS A 116 24.86 -13.39 -6.58
CA HIS A 116 24.06 -12.23 -6.19
C HIS A 116 22.57 -12.55 -6.30
N VAL A 117 21.94 -12.86 -5.16
CA VAL A 117 20.50 -13.14 -5.06
C VAL A 117 19.95 -12.43 -3.82
N SER A 118 18.80 -11.79 -3.96
CA SER A 118 18.10 -11.12 -2.85
C SER A 118 17.16 -12.12 -2.17
N PHE A 119 17.29 -12.32 -0.86
CA PHE A 119 16.37 -13.18 -0.11
C PHE A 119 15.68 -12.40 0.99
N HIS A 120 14.37 -12.58 1.17
CA HIS A 120 13.59 -11.90 2.21
C HIS A 120 12.76 -12.90 3.02
N GLU A 121 12.60 -12.62 4.31
CA GLU A 121 11.64 -13.33 5.17
C GLU A 121 10.27 -12.67 5.00
N GLY A 122 9.22 -13.45 4.69
CA GLY A 122 7.89 -12.90 4.47
C GLY A 122 6.78 -13.94 4.34
N ASP A 123 5.55 -13.55 4.68
CA ASP A 123 4.34 -14.34 4.44
C ASP A 123 3.92 -14.20 2.97
N ALA A 124 3.70 -15.31 2.27
CA ALA A 124 3.35 -15.32 0.86
C ALA A 124 2.01 -14.61 0.55
N ARG A 125 1.12 -14.47 1.54
CA ARG A 125 -0.15 -13.73 1.41
C ARG A 125 0.05 -12.22 1.49
N ARG A 126 1.12 -11.76 2.16
CA ARG A 126 1.39 -10.34 2.41
C ARG A 126 2.89 -10.07 2.55
N PHE A 127 3.58 -9.94 1.42
CA PHE A 127 4.99 -9.57 1.36
C PHE A 127 5.22 -8.19 0.73
N ARG A 128 6.28 -7.52 1.17
CA ARG A 128 6.60 -6.12 0.85
C ARG A 128 7.54 -6.05 -0.35
N LEU A 129 6.96 -6.07 -1.55
CA LEU A 129 7.68 -5.83 -2.81
C LEU A 129 6.86 -4.85 -3.66
N ALA A 130 7.55 -4.03 -4.46
CA ALA A 130 6.93 -3.07 -5.35
C ALA A 130 5.94 -3.73 -6.32
N ASP A 131 4.83 -3.05 -6.56
CA ASP A 131 3.80 -3.52 -7.47
C ASP A 131 4.36 -3.49 -8.90
N ARG A 132 3.94 -4.45 -9.74
CA ARG A 132 4.35 -4.54 -11.15
C ARG A 132 5.87 -4.50 -11.37
N THR A 133 6.59 -5.37 -10.67
CA THR A 133 8.06 -5.43 -10.68
C THR A 133 8.60 -6.63 -11.44
N PHE A 134 7.93 -7.78 -11.34
CA PHE A 134 8.47 -9.06 -11.79
C PHE A 134 7.93 -9.47 -13.14
N HIS A 135 8.83 -9.95 -14.00
CA HIS A 135 8.46 -10.56 -15.28
C HIS A 135 7.91 -11.96 -15.04
N CYS A 136 8.42 -12.65 -14.02
CA CYS A 136 7.95 -13.96 -13.60
C CYS A 136 7.91 -14.11 -12.08
N ILE A 137 6.86 -14.78 -11.60
CA ILE A 137 6.78 -15.33 -10.25
C ILE A 137 6.68 -16.84 -10.38
N ALA A 138 7.50 -17.57 -9.64
CA ALA A 138 7.47 -19.02 -9.56
C ALA A 138 7.06 -19.44 -8.15
N ILE A 139 6.12 -20.36 -8.02
CA ILE A 139 5.80 -21.08 -6.79
C ILE A 139 6.07 -22.56 -7.09
N MET A 140 7.30 -22.99 -6.83
CA MET A 140 7.85 -24.27 -7.26
C MET A 140 8.01 -25.26 -6.09
N GLY A 141 8.15 -26.55 -6.41
CA GLY A 141 8.44 -27.58 -5.41
C GLY A 141 7.26 -27.90 -4.51
N ASN A 142 6.05 -27.81 -5.05
CA ASN A 142 4.80 -28.05 -4.32
C ASN A 142 4.66 -27.17 -3.06
N SER A 143 4.78 -25.86 -3.23
CA SER A 143 4.83 -24.89 -2.12
C SER A 143 3.52 -24.08 -1.94
N PHE A 144 2.39 -24.60 -2.43
CA PHE A 144 1.08 -23.92 -2.44
C PHE A 144 0.00 -24.83 -1.84
N GLY A 145 -1.02 -24.27 -1.17
CA GLY A 145 -2.11 -25.06 -0.57
C GLY A 145 -1.90 -25.48 0.89
N TYR A 146 -0.94 -24.88 1.60
CA TYR A 146 -0.62 -25.19 3.01
C TYR A 146 -1.49 -24.42 4.04
N PHE A 147 -2.41 -23.58 3.60
CA PHE A 147 -3.28 -22.83 4.51
C PHE A 147 -4.56 -23.59 4.84
N ASP A 148 -5.12 -23.28 6.01
CA ASP A 148 -6.42 -23.81 6.41
C ASP A 148 -7.51 -23.41 5.43
N ARG A 149 -7.58 -22.14 5.01
CA ARG A 149 -8.68 -21.66 4.17
C ARG A 149 -8.27 -21.47 2.72
N GLU A 150 -9.14 -21.79 1.76
CA GLU A 150 -8.88 -21.53 0.33
C GLU A 150 -8.76 -20.02 0.06
N GLU A 151 -9.40 -19.17 0.87
CA GLU A 151 -9.25 -17.71 0.76
C GLU A 151 -7.80 -17.25 0.98
N ASP A 152 -7.02 -17.97 1.77
CA ASP A 152 -5.60 -17.69 1.99
C ASP A 152 -4.76 -18.07 0.75
N ASP A 153 -5.11 -19.17 0.07
CA ASP A 153 -4.52 -19.57 -1.20
C ASP A 153 -4.80 -18.50 -2.28
N LEU A 154 -6.03 -17.97 -2.33
CA LEU A 154 -6.38 -16.82 -3.18
C LEU A 154 -5.58 -15.57 -2.80
N ALA A 155 -5.33 -15.32 -1.52
CA ALA A 155 -4.54 -14.16 -1.08
C ALA A 155 -3.07 -14.25 -1.53
N VAL A 156 -2.48 -15.46 -1.57
CA VAL A 156 -1.16 -15.69 -2.18
C VAL A 156 -1.19 -15.32 -3.66
N LEU A 157 -2.16 -15.84 -4.41
CA LEU A 157 -2.29 -15.54 -5.84
C LEU A 157 -2.55 -14.05 -6.11
N ALA A 158 -3.33 -13.38 -5.26
CA ALA A 158 -3.56 -11.94 -5.34
C ALA A 158 -2.27 -11.14 -5.10
N SER A 159 -1.47 -11.53 -4.10
CA SER A 159 -0.17 -10.92 -3.83
C SER A 159 0.84 -11.16 -4.97
N ALA A 160 0.85 -12.36 -5.56
CA ALA A 160 1.63 -12.66 -6.75
C ALA A 160 1.20 -11.78 -7.94
N ARG A 161 -0.11 -11.68 -8.21
CA ARG A 161 -0.64 -10.84 -9.31
C ARG A 161 -0.28 -9.37 -9.15
N ARG A 162 -0.32 -8.84 -7.92
CA ARG A 162 0.01 -7.44 -7.60
C ARG A 162 1.44 -7.06 -8.02
N VAL A 163 2.40 -7.94 -7.81
CA VAL A 163 3.83 -7.66 -8.06
C VAL A 163 4.31 -8.15 -9.43
N LEU A 164 3.50 -8.93 -10.16
CA LEU A 164 3.73 -9.23 -11.57
C LEU A 164 3.52 -7.99 -12.44
N LEU A 165 4.41 -7.80 -13.41
CA LEU A 165 4.20 -6.89 -14.52
C LEU A 165 2.92 -7.27 -15.28
N PRO A 166 2.26 -6.29 -15.94
CA PRO A 166 1.22 -6.58 -16.93
C PRO A 166 1.70 -7.60 -17.97
N GLY A 167 1.01 -8.73 -18.13
CA GLY A 167 1.46 -9.81 -19.02
C GLY A 167 2.67 -10.63 -18.52
N GLY A 168 3.13 -10.39 -17.29
CA GLY A 168 4.10 -11.23 -16.60
C GLY A 168 3.55 -12.62 -16.31
N THR A 169 4.42 -13.61 -16.09
CA THR A 169 4.05 -15.02 -15.95
C THR A 169 4.08 -15.50 -14.51
N LEU A 170 2.99 -16.06 -14.01
CA LEU A 170 3.01 -16.94 -12.85
C LEU A 170 3.28 -18.37 -13.33
N VAL A 171 4.24 -19.06 -12.70
CA VAL A 171 4.46 -20.51 -12.86
C VAL A 171 4.16 -21.18 -11.53
N LEU A 172 3.31 -22.20 -11.56
CA LEU A 172 2.78 -22.87 -10.38
C LEU A 172 2.99 -24.39 -10.51
N ASP A 173 3.61 -24.96 -9.49
CA ASP A 173 3.89 -26.39 -9.35
C ASP A 173 3.12 -26.96 -8.16
N LEU A 174 2.17 -27.85 -8.43
CA LEU A 174 1.25 -28.42 -7.45
C LEU A 174 1.33 -29.94 -7.48
N THR A 175 1.04 -30.62 -6.37
CA THR A 175 0.64 -32.03 -6.39
C THR A 175 -0.64 -32.23 -7.19
N ASP A 176 -0.71 -33.31 -7.95
CA ASP A 176 -1.96 -33.75 -8.58
C ASP A 176 -2.91 -34.31 -7.52
N GLY A 177 -3.87 -33.49 -7.09
CA GLY A 177 -4.83 -33.87 -6.07
C GLY A 177 -5.72 -35.05 -6.46
N ASN A 178 -6.03 -35.25 -7.75
CA ASN A 178 -6.83 -36.40 -8.18
C ASN A 178 -6.03 -37.68 -8.01
N TRP A 179 -4.78 -37.69 -8.50
CA TRP A 179 -3.91 -38.84 -8.33
C TRP A 179 -3.65 -39.12 -6.85
N MET A 180 -3.38 -38.08 -6.06
CA MET A 180 -3.02 -38.22 -4.66
C MET A 180 -4.15 -38.80 -3.81
N ARG A 181 -5.42 -38.44 -4.06
CA ARG A 181 -6.58 -39.00 -3.35
C ARG A 181 -6.64 -40.54 -3.45
N ASP A 182 -6.22 -41.09 -4.58
CA ASP A 182 -6.32 -42.52 -4.87
C ASP A 182 -5.03 -43.32 -4.56
N HIS A 183 -3.87 -42.65 -4.51
CA HIS A 183 -2.57 -43.33 -4.52
C HIS A 183 -1.67 -43.03 -3.32
N PHE A 184 -2.06 -42.14 -2.40
CA PHE A 184 -1.23 -41.83 -1.24
C PHE A 184 -0.96 -43.07 -0.36
N GLU A 185 0.27 -43.23 0.09
CA GLU A 185 0.58 -44.26 1.09
C GLU A 185 0.06 -43.83 2.47
N ARG A 186 -0.93 -44.56 2.97
CA ARG A 186 -1.55 -44.31 4.29
C ARG A 186 -0.54 -44.34 5.43
N ARG A 187 0.49 -45.17 5.31
CA ARG A 187 1.60 -45.24 6.25
C ARG A 187 2.88 -45.53 5.50
N SER A 188 3.90 -44.72 5.73
CA SER A 188 5.25 -44.95 5.22
C SER A 188 6.26 -44.76 6.35
N TRP A 189 7.42 -45.40 6.23
CA TRP A 189 8.50 -45.24 7.19
C TRP A 189 9.86 -45.52 6.57
N GLU A 190 10.86 -44.81 7.06
CA GLU A 190 12.20 -44.88 6.50
C GLU A 190 13.29 -44.43 7.46
N TRP A 191 14.50 -44.94 7.24
CA TRP A 191 15.71 -44.38 7.81
C TRP A 191 16.21 -43.25 6.90
N ILE A 192 16.31 -42.04 7.43
CA ILE A 192 16.82 -40.88 6.67
C ILE A 192 18.32 -40.67 6.87
N ASP A 193 18.89 -41.20 7.97
CA ASP A 193 20.32 -41.39 8.20
C ASP A 193 20.56 -42.50 9.25
N GLN A 194 21.80 -42.68 9.73
CA GLN A 194 22.16 -43.69 10.73
C GLN A 194 21.45 -43.55 12.08
N ASN A 195 20.93 -42.36 12.38
CA ASN A 195 20.41 -41.99 13.70
C ASN A 195 18.93 -41.61 13.68
N HIS A 196 18.30 -41.41 12.52
CA HIS A 196 16.95 -40.86 12.41
C HIS A 196 16.04 -41.76 11.57
N PHE A 197 14.89 -42.08 12.16
CA PHE A 197 13.82 -42.85 11.56
C PHE A 197 12.56 -41.98 11.48
N VAL A 198 11.94 -41.91 10.30
CA VAL A 198 10.72 -41.14 10.06
C VAL A 198 9.57 -42.09 9.82
N CYS A 199 8.44 -41.82 10.44
CA CYS A 199 7.17 -42.50 10.19
C CYS A 199 6.12 -41.45 9.82
N ARG A 200 5.42 -41.66 8.72
CA ARG A 200 4.34 -40.78 8.27
C ARG A 200 3.03 -41.55 8.26
N GLU A 201 2.02 -41.01 8.93
CA GLU A 201 0.63 -41.48 8.82
C GLU A 201 -0.17 -40.45 8.03
N ARG A 202 -0.98 -40.90 7.08
CA ARG A 202 -1.75 -40.01 6.21
C ARG A 202 -3.22 -40.41 6.14
N SER A 203 -4.08 -39.40 6.03
CA SER A 203 -5.51 -39.56 5.76
C SER A 203 -6.05 -38.35 5.01
N LEU A 204 -7.09 -38.55 4.21
CA LEU A 204 -7.86 -37.44 3.68
C LEU A 204 -8.63 -36.74 4.80
N SER A 205 -8.78 -35.43 4.69
CA SER A 205 -9.73 -34.66 5.51
C SER A 205 -11.17 -35.14 5.27
N SER A 206 -12.07 -34.81 6.20
CA SER A 206 -13.48 -35.16 6.14
C SER A 206 -14.20 -34.65 4.87
N ASP A 207 -13.75 -33.53 4.31
CA ASP A 207 -14.22 -32.97 3.04
C ASP A 207 -13.53 -33.57 1.80
N GLY A 208 -12.48 -34.37 1.98
CA GLY A 208 -11.68 -34.96 0.89
C GLY A 208 -10.79 -33.96 0.14
N GLU A 209 -10.69 -32.72 0.60
CA GLU A 209 -9.97 -31.64 -0.08
C GLU A 209 -8.52 -31.48 0.37
N ARG A 210 -8.10 -32.12 1.47
CA ARG A 210 -6.72 -32.05 1.97
C ARG A 210 -6.18 -33.44 2.28
N LEU A 211 -4.87 -33.61 2.08
CA LEU A 211 -4.13 -34.72 2.65
C LEU A 211 -3.53 -34.27 3.98
N ILE A 212 -3.91 -34.92 5.06
CA ILE A 212 -3.41 -34.66 6.40
C ILE A 212 -2.33 -35.68 6.69
N THR A 213 -1.15 -35.19 7.09
CA THR A 213 0.01 -36.01 7.44
C THR A 213 0.39 -35.76 8.88
N ARG A 214 0.52 -36.85 9.65
CA ARG A 214 1.28 -36.87 10.90
C ARG A 214 2.67 -37.39 10.60
N GLU A 215 3.69 -36.62 10.95
CA GLU A 215 5.08 -37.01 10.81
C GLU A 215 5.73 -37.16 12.19
N LEU A 216 6.28 -38.34 12.40
CA LEU A 216 7.01 -38.74 13.60
C LEU A 216 8.48 -38.94 13.24
N VAL A 217 9.37 -38.16 13.83
CA VAL A 217 10.81 -38.36 13.68
C VAL A 217 11.38 -38.88 14.99
N SER A 218 11.98 -40.06 14.93
CA SER A 218 12.62 -40.74 16.07
C SER A 218 14.13 -40.75 15.89
N HIS A 219 14.86 -40.35 16.93
CA HIS A 219 16.30 -40.52 17.01
C HIS A 219 16.61 -41.85 17.70
N ALA A 220 17.54 -42.64 17.16
CA ALA A 220 17.89 -43.99 17.62
C ALA A 220 18.16 -44.05 19.14
N GLU A 221 18.85 -43.06 19.68
CA GLU A 221 19.17 -42.98 21.12
C GLU A 221 18.20 -42.12 21.96
N ARG A 222 17.46 -41.19 21.36
CA ARG A 222 16.68 -40.17 22.12
C ARG A 222 15.17 -40.41 22.06
N GLY A 223 14.71 -41.37 21.25
CA GLY A 223 13.28 -41.60 21.01
C GLY A 223 12.67 -40.55 20.09
N VAL A 224 11.36 -40.33 20.20
CA VAL A 224 10.61 -39.39 19.35
C VAL A 224 11.06 -37.96 19.65
N ILE A 225 11.63 -37.30 18.64
CA ILE A 225 12.08 -35.90 18.71
C ILE A 225 11.12 -34.92 18.02
N VAL A 226 10.27 -35.42 17.10
CA VAL A 226 9.19 -34.66 16.45
C VAL A 226 7.95 -35.52 16.34
N ASP A 227 6.80 -34.90 16.63
CA ASP A 227 5.45 -35.40 16.40
C ASP A 227 4.64 -34.19 15.92
N GLN A 228 4.47 -34.07 14.60
CA GLN A 228 3.87 -32.89 13.98
C GLN A 228 2.78 -33.30 12.99
N PHE A 229 1.78 -32.43 12.86
CA PHE A 229 0.66 -32.59 11.95
C PHE A 229 0.65 -31.44 10.97
N TYR A 230 0.51 -31.74 9.69
CA TYR A 230 0.37 -30.75 8.64
C TYR A 230 -0.63 -31.25 7.60
N ALA A 231 -1.18 -30.32 6.84
CA ALA A 231 -2.05 -30.64 5.73
C ALA A 231 -1.72 -29.80 4.51
N GLU A 232 -2.09 -30.34 3.36
CA GLU A 232 -1.95 -29.69 2.08
C GLU A 232 -3.21 -29.92 1.26
N ARG A 233 -3.69 -28.88 0.58
CA ARG A 233 -4.89 -28.93 -0.25
C ARG A 233 -4.62 -29.64 -1.57
N LEU A 234 -5.50 -30.58 -1.91
CA LEU A 234 -5.44 -31.42 -3.09
C LEU A 234 -6.18 -30.77 -4.26
N TYR A 235 -5.53 -29.84 -4.95
CA TYR A 235 -6.07 -29.26 -6.15
C TYR A 235 -6.07 -30.27 -7.32
N SER A 236 -7.20 -30.40 -8.00
CA SER A 236 -7.22 -31.00 -9.34
C SER A 236 -6.74 -29.96 -10.35
N ARG A 237 -6.44 -30.40 -11.57
CA ARG A 237 -6.13 -29.47 -12.67
C ARG A 237 -7.26 -28.45 -12.87
N GLU A 238 -8.50 -28.93 -12.84
CA GLU A 238 -9.69 -28.10 -13.05
C GLU A 238 -9.90 -27.11 -11.91
N SER A 239 -9.75 -27.54 -10.65
CA SER A 239 -9.91 -26.62 -9.51
C SER A 239 -8.77 -25.62 -9.41
N ALA A 240 -7.53 -25.99 -9.75
CA ALA A 240 -6.40 -25.06 -9.84
C ALA A 240 -6.60 -24.01 -10.96
N ILE A 241 -7.11 -24.41 -12.13
CA ILE A 241 -7.46 -23.47 -13.21
C ILE A 241 -8.57 -22.52 -12.74
N GLY A 242 -9.62 -23.04 -12.09
CA GLY A 242 -10.69 -22.21 -11.53
C GLY A 242 -10.21 -21.24 -10.45
N LEU A 243 -9.22 -21.64 -9.64
CA LEU A 243 -8.61 -20.78 -8.63
C LEU A 243 -7.80 -19.64 -9.28
N LEU A 244 -7.01 -19.94 -10.30
CA LEU A 244 -6.25 -18.94 -11.08
C LEU A 244 -7.18 -17.94 -11.77
N ASP A 245 -8.29 -18.40 -12.35
CA ASP A 245 -9.31 -17.55 -12.97
C ASP A 245 -9.96 -16.60 -11.94
N ARG A 246 -10.38 -17.13 -10.77
CA ARG A 246 -10.91 -16.33 -9.65
C ARG A 246 -9.90 -15.33 -9.09
N ALA A 247 -8.60 -15.66 -9.12
CA ALA A 247 -7.52 -14.74 -8.75
C ALA A 247 -7.24 -13.68 -9.83
N GLY A 248 -7.88 -13.78 -11.00
CA GLY A 248 -7.80 -12.81 -12.09
C GLY A 248 -6.61 -13.02 -13.02
N PHE A 249 -6.09 -14.24 -13.14
CA PHE A 249 -5.08 -14.60 -14.14
C PHE A 249 -5.72 -15.01 -15.46
N GLU A 250 -5.01 -14.78 -16.57
CA GLU A 250 -5.48 -15.07 -17.93
C GLU A 250 -4.51 -16.02 -18.65
N GLY A 251 -4.92 -16.59 -19.78
CA GLY A 251 -4.03 -17.37 -20.64
C GLY A 251 -3.40 -18.58 -19.93
N ILE A 252 -4.16 -19.23 -19.06
CA ILE A 252 -3.73 -20.38 -18.26
C ILE A 252 -3.36 -21.54 -19.20
N ARG A 253 -2.16 -22.09 -19.03
CA ARG A 253 -1.63 -23.22 -19.78
C ARG A 253 -1.21 -24.33 -18.83
N THR A 254 -1.47 -25.56 -19.26
CA THR A 254 -1.01 -26.77 -18.58
C THR A 254 0.17 -27.33 -19.34
N HIS A 255 1.28 -27.59 -18.65
CA HIS A 255 2.54 -28.01 -19.30
C HIS A 255 2.83 -29.51 -19.19
N GLY A 256 1.99 -30.26 -18.46
CA GLY A 256 2.15 -31.70 -18.28
C GLY A 256 2.53 -32.05 -16.85
N GLN A 257 3.21 -33.18 -16.68
CA GLN A 257 3.60 -33.74 -15.39
C GLN A 257 5.12 -33.80 -15.27
N LEU A 258 5.62 -33.51 -14.08
CA LEU A 258 7.04 -33.64 -13.73
C LEU A 258 7.19 -34.54 -12.52
N ALA A 259 7.81 -35.69 -12.70
CA ALA A 259 8.16 -36.58 -11.60
C ALA A 259 9.49 -36.15 -10.96
N ALA A 260 9.56 -36.21 -9.63
CA ALA A 260 10.80 -36.04 -8.89
C ALA A 260 11.50 -37.39 -8.71
N ASP A 261 12.84 -37.37 -8.62
CA ASP A 261 13.62 -38.53 -8.22
C ASP A 261 14.11 -38.35 -6.77
N SER A 262 14.16 -39.44 -6.02
CA SER A 262 14.70 -39.47 -4.65
C SER A 262 16.07 -40.13 -4.66
N ASP A 263 17.06 -39.50 -4.03
CA ASP A 263 18.40 -40.08 -3.84
C ASP A 263 18.38 -41.36 -2.97
N ARG A 264 17.28 -41.57 -2.25
CA ARG A 264 17.09 -42.70 -1.33
C ARG A 264 16.10 -43.74 -1.87
N ASN A 265 15.50 -43.53 -3.04
CA ASN A 265 14.46 -44.38 -3.65
C ASN A 265 13.27 -44.63 -2.69
N GLN A 266 12.77 -43.54 -2.11
CA GLN A 266 11.79 -43.51 -1.02
C GLN A 266 10.41 -43.01 -1.44
N ASP A 267 9.47 -42.98 -0.49
CA ASP A 267 8.14 -42.39 -0.65
C ASP A 267 8.26 -40.91 -1.04
N LEU A 268 8.01 -40.61 -2.32
CA LEU A 268 8.04 -39.26 -2.86
C LEU A 268 6.89 -38.38 -2.34
N GLY A 269 5.91 -38.98 -1.66
CA GLY A 269 4.75 -38.28 -1.09
C GLY A 269 4.11 -37.34 -2.11
N MET A 270 3.97 -36.08 -1.72
CA MET A 270 3.36 -35.03 -2.52
C MET A 270 4.14 -34.67 -3.79
N MET A 271 5.42 -35.07 -3.88
CA MET A 271 6.26 -34.84 -5.06
C MET A 271 6.16 -35.96 -6.12
N ALA A 272 5.43 -37.05 -5.84
CA ALA A 272 5.33 -38.21 -6.72
C ALA A 272 4.69 -37.88 -8.09
N HIS A 273 3.66 -37.03 -8.07
CA HIS A 273 2.89 -36.72 -9.26
C HIS A 273 2.41 -35.27 -9.21
N ARG A 274 2.94 -34.43 -10.12
CA ARG A 274 2.75 -32.97 -10.08
C ARG A 274 2.06 -32.44 -11.32
N ILE A 275 1.28 -31.37 -11.15
CA ILE A 275 0.64 -30.58 -12.19
C ILE A 275 1.41 -29.26 -12.31
N LEU A 276 1.87 -28.98 -13.53
CA LEU A 276 2.54 -27.72 -13.85
C LEU A 276 1.63 -26.80 -14.65
N LEU A 277 1.42 -25.61 -14.11
CA LEU A 277 0.60 -24.56 -14.72
C LEU A 277 1.42 -23.29 -14.93
N SER A 278 1.13 -22.57 -16.00
CA SER A 278 1.54 -21.17 -16.13
C SER A 278 0.33 -20.31 -16.43
N ALA A 279 0.28 -19.11 -15.88
CA ALA A 279 -0.76 -18.15 -16.20
C ALA A 279 -0.16 -16.75 -16.37
N LYS A 280 -0.85 -15.89 -17.10
CA LYS A 280 -0.43 -14.51 -17.34
C LYS A 280 -1.17 -13.59 -16.39
N SER A 281 -0.44 -12.69 -15.75
CA SER A 281 -1.06 -11.51 -15.14
C SER A 281 -1.79 -10.75 -16.25
N PRO A 282 -3.04 -10.32 -16.03
CA PRO A 282 -3.82 -9.66 -17.04
C PRO A 282 -3.01 -8.50 -17.59
N LYS A 283 -2.96 -8.38 -18.92
CA LYS A 283 -2.34 -7.20 -19.52
C LYS A 283 -3.17 -6.02 -19.04
N VAL A 284 -2.60 -5.21 -18.15
CA VAL A 284 -3.13 -3.88 -17.86
C VAL A 284 -3.28 -3.24 -19.24
N PRO A 285 -4.52 -2.94 -19.68
CA PRO A 285 -4.68 -2.12 -20.87
C PRO A 285 -3.86 -0.88 -20.60
N ALA A 286 -2.99 -0.48 -21.55
CA ALA A 286 -2.35 0.85 -21.52
C ALA A 286 -3.39 1.83 -20.99
N ALA A 287 -3.12 2.40 -19.80
CA ALA A 287 -4.04 3.15 -18.95
C ALA A 287 -5.50 3.01 -19.42
N ARG A 288 -6.22 1.98 -18.91
CA ARG A 288 -7.65 1.68 -19.21
C ARG A 288 -8.25 2.83 -20.00
N ARG A 289 -8.36 2.68 -21.34
CA ARG A 289 -8.95 3.69 -22.21
C ARG A 289 -10.16 4.21 -21.46
N VAL A 290 -10.08 5.47 -21.04
CA VAL A 290 -11.08 6.13 -20.20
C VAL A 290 -12.40 5.70 -20.78
N GLY A 291 -13.24 5.03 -19.99
CA GLY A 291 -14.60 4.75 -20.42
C GLY A 291 -15.19 6.07 -20.97
N PRO A 292 -16.11 6.04 -21.93
CA PRO A 292 -16.60 7.29 -22.55
C PRO A 292 -16.87 8.33 -21.47
N ILE A 293 -16.34 9.55 -21.65
CA ILE A 293 -16.49 10.66 -20.70
C ILE A 293 -17.95 10.69 -20.26
N ARG A 294 -18.20 10.38 -18.98
CA ARG A 294 -19.57 10.19 -18.47
C ARG A 294 -20.26 11.53 -18.29
N PHE A 295 -19.48 12.53 -17.89
CA PHE A 295 -19.91 13.90 -17.67
C PHE A 295 -19.02 14.84 -18.49
N PRO A 296 -19.38 15.13 -19.75
CA PRO A 296 -18.64 16.06 -20.60
C PRO A 296 -18.92 17.52 -20.25
N GLU A 297 -20.10 17.82 -19.71
CA GLU A 297 -20.46 19.14 -19.17
C GLU A 297 -20.10 19.18 -17.69
N VAL A 298 -19.15 20.03 -17.31
CA VAL A 298 -18.60 20.11 -15.96
C VAL A 298 -18.70 21.55 -15.46
N THR A 299 -19.35 21.74 -14.31
CA THR A 299 -19.33 23.04 -13.61
C THR A 299 -18.14 23.08 -12.66
N VAL A 300 -17.32 24.12 -12.75
CA VAL A 300 -16.16 24.35 -11.89
C VAL A 300 -16.56 25.36 -10.82
N ILE A 301 -16.42 25.00 -9.55
CA ILE A 301 -16.64 25.92 -8.42
C ILE A 301 -15.28 26.34 -7.88
N LEU A 302 -15.09 27.65 -7.71
CA LEU A 302 -13.85 28.31 -7.25
C LEU A 302 -14.21 29.31 -6.13
N GLY A 303 -13.21 29.80 -5.39
CA GLY A 303 -13.37 30.99 -4.55
C GLY A 303 -13.90 32.20 -5.33
N ASP A 304 -14.44 33.18 -4.61
CA ASP A 304 -15.10 34.36 -5.18
C ASP A 304 -14.16 35.58 -5.18
N PRO A 305 -13.60 35.99 -6.34
CA PRO A 305 -12.65 37.09 -6.40
C PRO A 305 -13.26 38.46 -6.06
N SER A 306 -14.60 38.57 -5.96
CA SER A 306 -15.29 39.81 -5.60
C SER A 306 -15.47 40.00 -4.09
N LEU A 307 -15.13 39.00 -3.29
CA LEU A 307 -15.23 39.02 -1.84
C LEU A 307 -13.84 39.12 -1.17
N PRO A 308 -13.76 39.71 0.03
CA PRO A 308 -12.53 39.68 0.83
C PRO A 308 -12.09 38.24 1.14
N ASP A 309 -10.79 38.02 1.25
CA ASP A 309 -10.17 36.75 1.64
C ASP A 309 -9.04 37.02 2.64
N MET A 310 -9.27 36.68 3.91
CA MET A 310 -8.34 36.98 5.01
C MET A 310 -7.04 36.17 4.99
N VAL A 311 -6.92 35.16 4.13
CA VAL A 311 -5.71 34.36 3.98
C VAL A 311 -4.75 35.01 2.98
N LYS A 312 -5.28 35.66 1.95
CA LYS A 312 -4.51 36.31 0.88
C LYS A 312 -3.79 37.56 1.35
N LEU A 313 -2.72 37.91 0.65
CA LEU A 313 -2.01 39.16 0.85
C LEU A 313 -2.97 40.34 0.62
N ASP A 314 -2.97 41.32 1.52
CA ASP A 314 -3.87 42.49 1.53
C ASP A 314 -5.38 42.19 1.74
N GLY A 315 -5.76 40.93 1.97
CA GLY A 315 -7.13 40.56 2.29
C GLY A 315 -8.06 40.45 1.07
N GLU A 316 -7.52 40.42 -0.13
CA GLU A 316 -8.27 40.40 -1.40
C GLU A 316 -7.52 39.62 -2.50
N PHE A 317 -8.22 39.26 -3.58
CA PHE A 317 -7.61 38.62 -4.74
C PHE A 317 -6.77 39.65 -5.52
N ASN A 318 -5.46 39.39 -5.65
CA ASN A 318 -4.57 40.25 -6.42
C ASN A 318 -4.38 39.74 -7.87
N ASP A 319 -3.62 40.48 -8.67
CA ASP A 319 -3.36 40.14 -10.08
C ASP A 319 -2.69 38.77 -10.28
N LEU A 320 -1.88 38.30 -9.33
CA LEU A 320 -1.23 36.98 -9.39
C LEU A 320 -2.23 35.85 -9.11
N ASP A 321 -3.15 36.06 -8.15
CA ASP A 321 -4.24 35.12 -7.89
C ASP A 321 -5.11 34.97 -9.15
N LEU A 322 -5.47 36.09 -9.78
CA LEU A 322 -6.26 36.11 -11.01
C LEU A 322 -5.54 35.46 -12.19
N ASP A 323 -4.23 35.67 -12.36
CA ASP A 323 -3.44 34.95 -13.38
C ASP A 323 -3.44 33.44 -13.13
N THR A 324 -3.38 33.01 -11.87
CA THR A 324 -3.44 31.59 -11.48
C THR A 324 -4.77 30.96 -11.90
N VAL A 325 -5.90 31.64 -11.62
CA VAL A 325 -7.23 31.21 -12.09
C VAL A 325 -7.28 31.16 -13.62
N ASN A 326 -6.75 32.18 -14.32
CA ASN A 326 -6.75 32.22 -15.78
C ASN A 326 -5.88 31.11 -16.42
N ARG A 327 -4.80 30.68 -15.76
CA ARG A 327 -4.00 29.51 -16.18
C ARG A 327 -4.76 28.20 -15.99
N LEU A 328 -5.48 28.04 -14.88
CA LEU A 328 -6.39 26.91 -14.68
C LEU A 328 -7.43 26.84 -15.80
N LYS A 329 -8.13 27.95 -16.08
CA LYS A 329 -9.17 28.02 -17.12
C LYS A 329 -8.61 27.58 -18.49
N ARG A 330 -7.45 28.12 -18.90
CA ARG A 330 -6.74 27.72 -20.12
C ARG A 330 -6.37 26.22 -20.15
N ALA A 331 -5.88 25.68 -19.05
CA ALA A 331 -5.49 24.27 -18.98
C ALA A 331 -6.71 23.33 -19.05
N LEU A 332 -7.86 23.74 -18.52
CA LEU A 332 -9.13 23.02 -18.67
C LEU A 332 -9.63 23.10 -20.12
N ASP A 333 -9.52 24.25 -20.78
CA ASP A 333 -9.92 24.42 -22.20
C ASP A 333 -9.13 23.51 -23.16
N GLU A 334 -7.92 23.08 -22.79
CA GLU A 334 -7.14 22.09 -23.56
C GLU A 334 -7.70 20.66 -23.49
N LEU A 335 -8.65 20.38 -22.59
CA LEU A 335 -9.19 19.04 -22.39
C LEU A 335 -10.27 18.70 -23.43
N GLU A 336 -9.86 18.01 -24.49
CA GLU A 336 -10.78 17.49 -25.50
C GLU A 336 -11.91 16.64 -24.89
N GLY A 337 -13.15 16.90 -25.33
CA GLY A 337 -14.34 16.17 -24.91
C GLY A 337 -15.03 16.74 -23.66
N TYR A 338 -14.47 17.78 -23.05
CA TYR A 338 -15.07 18.51 -21.94
C TYR A 338 -15.58 19.89 -22.35
N ARG A 339 -16.60 20.37 -21.64
CA ARG A 339 -17.09 21.75 -21.67
C ARG A 339 -17.23 22.22 -20.22
N PHE A 340 -16.59 23.35 -19.91
CA PHE A 340 -16.56 23.90 -18.57
C PHE A 340 -17.45 25.14 -18.45
N ASP A 341 -18.20 25.21 -17.35
CA ASP A 341 -18.86 26.42 -16.86
C ASP A 341 -18.23 26.80 -15.51
N TYR A 342 -18.07 28.08 -15.22
CA TYR A 342 -17.36 28.56 -14.02
C TYR A 342 -18.30 29.27 -13.07
N GLN A 343 -18.25 28.89 -11.79
CA GLN A 343 -19.03 29.46 -10.70
C GLN A 343 -18.08 30.00 -9.63
N ASP A 344 -17.71 31.27 -9.79
CA ASP A 344 -16.82 32.04 -8.92
C ASP A 344 -17.53 33.26 -8.30
N ASN A 345 -18.87 33.25 -8.26
CA ASN A 345 -19.69 34.26 -7.59
C ASN A 345 -20.64 33.60 -6.59
N HIS A 346 -20.34 33.76 -5.30
CA HIS A 346 -21.03 33.08 -4.21
C HIS A 346 -22.39 33.69 -3.87
N ALA A 347 -22.60 34.99 -4.13
CA ALA A 347 -23.86 35.68 -3.81
C ALA A 347 -25.11 35.04 -4.43
N GLY A 348 -24.97 34.43 -5.62
CA GLY A 348 -26.05 33.71 -6.31
C GLY A 348 -25.90 32.20 -6.37
N LEU A 349 -24.82 31.62 -5.82
CA LEU A 349 -24.43 30.23 -6.09
C LEU A 349 -25.51 29.23 -5.68
N MET A 350 -26.02 29.33 -4.45
CA MET A 350 -27.04 28.41 -3.93
C MET A 350 -28.33 28.44 -4.77
N THR A 351 -28.75 29.64 -5.17
CA THR A 351 -29.95 29.85 -5.99
C THR A 351 -29.77 29.22 -7.37
N ARG A 352 -28.60 29.42 -8.01
CA ARG A 352 -28.28 28.85 -9.32
C ARG A 352 -28.21 27.33 -9.28
N LEU A 353 -27.47 26.74 -8.32
CA LEU A 353 -27.35 25.29 -8.18
C LEU A 353 -28.70 24.60 -7.91
N ARG A 354 -29.64 25.29 -7.26
CA ARG A 354 -30.99 24.75 -7.02
C ARG A 354 -31.90 24.89 -8.24
N ALA A 355 -31.81 26.00 -8.97
CA ALA A 355 -32.65 26.25 -10.14
C ALA A 355 -32.24 25.40 -11.34
N GLU A 356 -30.93 25.27 -11.57
CA GLU A 356 -30.33 24.56 -12.68
C GLU A 356 -29.17 23.67 -12.15
N PRO A 357 -29.48 22.52 -11.54
CA PRO A 357 -28.47 21.66 -10.95
C PRO A 357 -27.54 21.08 -12.02
N PRO A 358 -26.22 21.29 -11.92
CA PRO A 358 -25.27 20.70 -12.85
C PRO A 358 -25.22 19.18 -12.71
N LYS A 359 -24.86 18.50 -13.80
CA LYS A 359 -24.72 17.04 -13.82
C LYS A 359 -23.48 16.55 -13.09
N PHE A 360 -22.44 17.39 -13.01
CA PHE A 360 -21.17 17.08 -12.35
C PHE A 360 -20.41 18.36 -12.02
N VAL A 361 -19.77 18.39 -10.86
CA VAL A 361 -18.98 19.52 -10.39
C VAL A 361 -17.51 19.16 -10.20
N LEU A 362 -16.62 19.94 -10.81
CA LEU A 362 -15.21 20.00 -10.43
C LEU A 362 -15.09 21.02 -9.28
N ASN A 363 -15.02 20.52 -8.05
CA ASN A 363 -14.89 21.36 -6.87
C ASN A 363 -13.41 21.69 -6.64
N LEU A 364 -13.05 22.96 -6.85
CA LEU A 364 -11.72 23.52 -6.61
C LEU A 364 -11.81 24.75 -5.69
N CYS A 365 -12.86 24.84 -4.87
CA CYS A 365 -13.07 25.96 -3.94
C CYS A 365 -12.39 25.65 -2.60
N ASP A 366 -11.06 25.79 -2.54
CA ASP A 366 -10.27 25.66 -1.32
C ASP A 366 -10.33 26.91 -0.42
N GLU A 367 -10.80 28.05 -0.94
CA GLU A 367 -11.11 29.25 -0.13
C GLU A 367 -12.39 29.09 0.71
N GLY A 368 -13.25 28.13 0.34
CA GLY A 368 -14.55 27.91 0.96
C GLY A 368 -15.63 28.93 0.58
N TYR A 369 -16.86 28.67 1.03
CA TYR A 369 -18.00 29.53 0.70
C TYR A 369 -17.80 30.94 1.26
N ASN A 370 -18.04 31.96 0.43
CA ASN A 370 -17.72 33.36 0.72
C ASN A 370 -16.24 33.64 1.10
N ASN A 371 -15.31 32.79 0.64
CA ASN A 371 -13.88 32.84 0.97
C ASN A 371 -13.59 32.72 2.47
N ASP A 372 -14.48 32.03 3.19
CA ASP A 372 -14.22 31.58 4.55
C ASP A 372 -13.76 30.12 4.50
N ALA A 373 -12.48 29.89 4.79
CA ALA A 373 -11.88 28.56 4.80
C ALA A 373 -12.61 27.58 5.75
N PHE A 374 -13.24 28.06 6.83
CA PHE A 374 -14.06 27.20 7.69
C PHE A 374 -15.30 26.66 6.96
N LEU A 375 -15.77 27.40 5.94
CA LEU A 375 -16.89 27.02 5.10
C LEU A 375 -16.49 26.18 3.88
N GLU A 376 -15.24 25.73 3.77
CA GLU A 376 -14.79 24.81 2.71
C GLU A 376 -15.67 23.56 2.65
N LEU A 377 -15.92 22.92 3.80
CA LEU A 377 -16.78 21.72 3.88
C LEU A 377 -18.24 21.97 3.47
N HIS A 378 -18.70 23.22 3.52
CA HIS A 378 -20.09 23.56 3.23
C HIS A 378 -20.39 23.54 1.72
N VAL A 379 -19.39 23.79 0.88
CA VAL A 379 -19.52 23.66 -0.58
C VAL A 379 -19.92 22.22 -0.96
N PRO A 380 -19.18 21.16 -0.61
CA PRO A 380 -19.58 19.79 -0.89
C PRO A 380 -20.80 19.34 -0.09
N ALA A 381 -21.05 19.88 1.11
CA ALA A 381 -22.28 19.60 1.84
C ALA A 381 -23.54 20.08 1.08
N LEU A 382 -23.47 21.25 0.45
CA LEU A 382 -24.54 21.75 -0.41
C LEU A 382 -24.74 20.83 -1.63
N LEU A 383 -23.65 20.39 -2.26
CA LEU A 383 -23.71 19.47 -3.39
C LEU A 383 -24.31 18.11 -2.99
N ASP A 384 -23.95 17.59 -1.81
CA ASP A 384 -24.54 16.38 -1.23
C ASP A 384 -26.06 16.53 -1.01
N ILE A 385 -26.51 17.67 -0.45
CA ILE A 385 -27.94 17.97 -0.25
C ILE A 385 -28.71 17.99 -1.56
N LEU A 386 -28.10 18.54 -2.62
CA LEU A 386 -28.70 18.65 -3.95
C LEU A 386 -28.55 17.36 -4.79
N GLY A 387 -27.83 16.35 -4.31
CA GLY A 387 -27.57 15.12 -5.04
C GLY A 387 -26.68 15.31 -6.28
N ILE A 388 -25.88 16.38 -6.31
CA ILE A 388 -24.97 16.70 -7.41
C ILE A 388 -23.66 15.93 -7.18
N PRO A 389 -23.17 15.12 -8.14
CA PRO A 389 -21.88 14.46 -7.99
C PRO A 389 -20.72 15.44 -8.23
N TYR A 390 -19.63 15.30 -7.48
CA TYR A 390 -18.47 16.20 -7.55
C TYR A 390 -17.13 15.51 -7.28
N THR A 391 -16.04 16.18 -7.64
CA THR A 391 -14.65 15.79 -7.35
C THR A 391 -14.22 16.08 -5.92
N GLY A 392 -13.25 15.32 -5.40
CA GLY A 392 -12.58 15.62 -4.13
C GLY A 392 -13.37 15.16 -2.91
N ALA A 393 -12.82 15.38 -1.73
CA ALA A 393 -13.34 14.89 -0.46
C ALA A 393 -14.76 15.41 -0.11
N GLY A 394 -15.51 14.59 0.64
CA GLY A 394 -16.82 14.97 1.17
C GLY A 394 -16.72 15.78 2.48
N PRO A 395 -17.83 16.33 2.98
CA PRO A 395 -17.85 17.26 4.12
C PRO A 395 -17.25 16.68 5.41
N THR A 396 -17.51 15.40 5.70
CA THR A 396 -16.95 14.73 6.89
C THR A 396 -15.42 14.66 6.84
N CYS A 397 -14.86 14.36 5.66
CA CYS A 397 -13.42 14.24 5.48
C CYS A 397 -12.75 15.61 5.61
N LEU A 398 -13.30 16.64 4.94
CA LEU A 398 -12.81 18.02 5.04
C LEU A 398 -12.85 18.54 6.48
N GLY A 399 -14.01 18.42 7.14
CA GLY A 399 -14.15 18.88 8.54
C GLY A 399 -13.24 18.15 9.53
N LEU A 400 -12.97 16.86 9.31
CA LEU A 400 -12.03 16.10 10.14
C LEU A 400 -10.59 16.51 9.88
N CYS A 401 -10.19 16.66 8.62
CA CYS A 401 -8.81 17.01 8.26
C CYS A 401 -8.45 18.46 8.58
N TYR A 402 -9.44 19.35 8.66
CA TYR A 402 -9.24 20.73 9.11
C TYR A 402 -8.79 20.81 10.59
N ASN A 403 -9.03 19.76 11.39
CA ASN A 403 -8.57 19.64 12.77
C ASN A 403 -7.29 18.81 12.86
N LYS A 404 -6.15 19.49 12.95
CA LYS A 404 -4.81 18.85 12.94
C LYS A 404 -4.61 17.87 14.10
N ALA A 405 -5.10 18.18 15.30
CA ALA A 405 -5.02 17.28 16.46
C ALA A 405 -5.83 15.98 16.28
N LEU A 406 -6.99 16.04 15.61
CA LEU A 406 -7.79 14.84 15.33
C LEU A 406 -7.13 13.93 14.29
N VAL A 407 -6.57 14.51 13.22
CA VAL A 407 -5.77 13.76 12.23
C VAL A 407 -4.62 13.04 12.92
N ARG A 408 -3.91 13.73 13.80
CA ARG A 408 -2.83 13.15 14.61
C ARG A 408 -3.32 11.99 15.48
N ALA A 409 -4.44 12.15 16.18
CA ALA A 409 -5.00 11.10 17.02
C ALA A 409 -5.38 9.84 16.21
N ILE A 410 -5.91 10.02 15.00
CA ILE A 410 -6.20 8.91 14.08
C ILE A 410 -4.92 8.24 13.61
N ALA A 411 -3.91 9.00 13.19
CA ALA A 411 -2.62 8.46 12.76
C ALA A 411 -1.96 7.62 13.88
N LEU A 412 -1.97 8.10 15.12
CA LEU A 412 -1.49 7.35 16.29
C LEU A 412 -2.24 6.02 16.48
N SER A 413 -3.56 6.02 16.31
CA SER A 413 -4.36 4.78 16.43
C SER A 413 -4.03 3.73 15.36
N LEU A 414 -3.38 4.15 14.27
CA LEU A 414 -2.93 3.30 13.17
C LEU A 414 -1.43 2.98 13.26
N GLU A 415 -0.78 3.33 14.38
CA GLU A 415 0.67 3.17 14.59
C GLU A 415 1.51 3.92 13.53
N ILE A 416 0.99 5.04 13.01
CA ILE A 416 1.70 5.92 12.09
C ILE A 416 2.49 6.94 12.93
N PRO A 417 3.81 7.10 12.70
CA PRO A 417 4.62 8.07 13.42
C PRO A 417 4.11 9.51 13.22
N VAL A 418 3.99 10.24 14.32
CA VAL A 418 3.61 11.66 14.37
C VAL A 418 4.53 12.40 15.34
N PRO A 419 4.68 13.73 15.23
CA PRO A 419 5.42 14.49 16.23
C PRO A 419 4.80 14.37 17.62
N LEU A 420 5.66 14.41 18.64
CA LEU A 420 5.26 14.76 20.01
C LEU A 420 4.54 16.10 19.98
N GLU A 421 3.36 16.16 20.58
CA GLU A 421 2.49 17.33 20.51
C GLU A 421 1.78 17.55 21.83
N THR A 422 1.62 18.81 22.22
CA THR A 422 0.70 19.24 23.27
C THR A 422 -0.35 20.17 22.68
N TYR A 423 -1.62 19.87 22.95
CA TYR A 423 -2.76 20.71 22.59
C TYR A 423 -2.96 21.78 23.66
N PHE A 424 -3.09 23.03 23.25
CA PHE A 424 -3.30 24.19 24.12
C PHE A 424 -4.56 24.93 23.71
N ASN A 425 -5.54 24.96 24.61
CA ASN A 425 -6.77 25.73 24.46
C ASN A 425 -6.56 27.16 24.98
N PRO A 426 -7.22 28.20 24.44
CA PRO A 426 -7.06 29.57 24.93
C PRO A 426 -7.39 29.76 26.41
N ASP A 427 -8.25 28.90 26.97
CA ASP A 427 -8.64 28.91 28.39
C ASP A 427 -7.65 28.18 29.31
N ASP A 428 -6.60 27.54 28.77
CA ASP A 428 -5.65 26.75 29.54
C ASP A 428 -4.66 27.64 30.33
N GLN A 429 -4.24 27.14 31.50
CA GLN A 429 -3.24 27.82 32.34
C GLN A 429 -1.81 27.50 31.87
N SER A 430 -0.88 28.46 32.06
CA SER A 430 0.53 28.38 31.60
C SER A 430 1.38 27.24 32.18
N ALA A 431 0.87 26.45 33.14
CA ALA A 431 1.56 25.28 33.68
C ALA A 431 1.57 24.08 32.71
N THR A 432 0.87 24.17 31.57
CA THR A 432 0.79 23.12 30.53
C THR A 432 1.81 23.28 29.41
N LEU A 433 2.74 24.23 29.53
CA LEU A 433 3.74 24.49 28.49
C LEU A 433 4.71 23.30 28.31
N PRO A 434 5.08 22.96 27.07
CA PRO A 434 5.91 21.81 26.75
C PRO A 434 7.35 21.99 27.26
N SER A 435 8.01 20.86 27.53
CA SER A 435 9.43 20.81 27.93
C SER A 435 10.38 20.45 26.78
N THR A 436 9.85 20.08 25.61
CA THR A 436 10.64 19.67 24.44
C THR A 436 10.96 20.88 23.55
N PHE A 437 12.24 21.15 23.33
CA PHE A 437 12.73 22.19 22.42
C PHE A 437 13.81 21.61 21.48
N PRO A 438 13.97 22.13 20.25
CA PRO A 438 13.13 23.16 19.63
C PRO A 438 11.69 22.67 19.39
N ALA A 439 10.74 23.60 19.44
CA ALA A 439 9.32 23.35 19.23
C ALA A 439 8.78 24.21 18.10
N LEU A 440 7.73 23.74 17.43
CA LEU A 440 6.97 24.50 16.44
C LEU A 440 5.57 24.78 16.98
N LEU A 441 5.20 26.06 17.01
CA LEU A 441 3.87 26.53 17.36
C LEU A 441 3.03 26.62 16.08
N LYS A 442 1.82 26.07 16.09
CA LYS A 442 0.89 26.24 14.98
C LYS A 442 -0.57 26.24 15.44
N PRO A 443 -1.47 27.00 14.79
CA PRO A 443 -2.90 26.85 15.03
C PRO A 443 -3.38 25.43 14.75
N ASN A 444 -4.32 24.93 15.56
CA ASN A 444 -4.95 23.62 15.33
C ASN A 444 -5.85 23.62 14.09
N PHE A 445 -6.44 24.77 13.79
CA PHE A 445 -7.30 25.02 12.63
C PHE A 445 -6.67 26.11 11.77
N GLY A 446 -6.79 25.95 10.46
CA GLY A 446 -6.33 26.93 9.48
C GLY A 446 -5.42 26.30 8.42
N ASP A 447 -5.54 26.87 7.23
CA ASP A 447 -4.80 26.46 6.04
C ASP A 447 -3.75 27.49 5.65
N SER A 448 -3.04 27.22 4.57
CA SER A 448 -2.11 28.18 3.95
C SER A 448 -1.01 28.71 4.88
N SER A 449 -0.64 27.90 5.88
CA SER A 449 0.38 28.21 6.90
C SER A 449 0.07 29.44 7.76
N GLN A 450 -1.20 29.84 7.90
CA GLN A 450 -1.59 30.95 8.78
C GLN A 450 -1.11 30.69 10.22
N GLY A 451 -0.41 31.67 10.83
CA GLY A 451 0.18 31.53 12.17
C GLY A 451 1.41 30.61 12.24
N ILE A 452 1.99 30.21 11.10
CA ILE A 452 3.27 29.48 11.05
C ILE A 452 4.27 30.35 10.31
N THR A 453 5.01 31.18 11.06
CA THR A 453 6.06 32.05 10.50
C THR A 453 7.45 31.56 10.89
N GLN A 454 8.52 32.21 10.45
CA GLN A 454 9.88 31.91 10.93
C GLN A 454 10.02 31.98 12.46
N HIS A 455 9.16 32.74 13.14
CA HIS A 455 9.14 32.87 14.59
C HIS A 455 8.33 31.76 15.29
N ALA A 456 7.64 30.90 14.53
CA ALA A 456 6.93 29.74 15.05
C ALA A 456 7.86 28.65 15.57
N VAL A 457 9.11 28.62 15.12
CA VAL A 457 10.13 27.71 15.65
C VAL A 457 10.82 28.37 16.83
N VAL A 458 10.58 27.82 18.03
CA VAL A 458 11.06 28.36 19.30
C VAL A 458 12.04 27.40 19.95
N HIS A 459 13.07 27.96 20.59
CA HIS A 459 14.17 27.19 21.18
C HIS A 459 14.18 27.21 22.71
N PHE A 460 13.42 28.11 23.33
CA PHE A 460 13.33 28.25 24.78
C PHE A 460 11.98 28.84 25.23
N PRO A 461 11.59 28.68 26.51
CA PRO A 461 10.26 29.05 27.00
C PRO A 461 9.87 30.51 26.78
N GLU A 462 10.81 31.44 26.85
CA GLU A 462 10.54 32.87 26.66
C GLU A 462 10.08 33.18 25.23
N GLN A 463 10.70 32.55 24.23
CA GLN A 463 10.26 32.64 22.83
C GLN A 463 8.88 32.03 22.63
N LEU A 464 8.63 30.87 23.25
CA LEU A 464 7.32 30.22 23.21
C LEU A 464 6.22 31.15 23.73
N ILE A 465 6.42 31.71 24.93
CA ILE A 465 5.43 32.61 25.56
C ILE A 465 5.22 33.86 24.70
N SER A 466 6.29 34.41 24.13
CA SER A 466 6.20 35.59 23.28
C SER A 466 5.40 35.30 22.00
N TYR A 467 5.71 34.22 21.29
CA TYR A 467 5.02 33.89 20.04
C TYR A 467 3.58 33.43 20.27
N LEU A 468 3.32 32.72 21.38
CA LEU A 468 1.95 32.34 21.77
C LEU A 468 1.05 33.57 21.95
N ARG A 469 1.56 34.65 22.59
CA ARG A 469 0.79 35.90 22.72
C ARG A 469 0.48 36.51 21.36
N ASN A 470 1.46 36.56 20.46
CA ASN A 470 1.26 37.06 19.11
C ASN A 470 0.15 36.25 18.39
N LEU A 471 0.20 34.92 18.47
CA LEU A 471 -0.85 34.07 17.88
C LEU A 471 -2.23 34.29 18.52
N GLN A 472 -2.30 34.53 19.82
CA GLN A 472 -3.57 34.82 20.52
C GLN A 472 -4.14 36.20 20.14
N GLU A 473 -3.27 37.17 19.83
CA GLU A 473 -3.67 38.49 19.34
C GLU A 473 -4.12 38.44 17.88
N GLU A 474 -3.38 37.75 17.01
CA GLU A 474 -3.70 37.62 15.57
C GLU A 474 -4.88 36.67 15.31
N LEU A 475 -4.99 35.59 16.08
CA LEU A 475 -5.97 34.51 15.88
C LEU A 475 -6.72 34.21 17.20
N PRO A 476 -7.52 35.16 17.70
CA PRO A 476 -8.17 35.05 18.99
C PRO A 476 -9.11 33.83 19.06
N GLY A 477 -9.04 33.11 20.19
CA GLY A 477 -9.90 31.96 20.44
C GLY A 477 -9.51 30.68 19.70
N ARG A 478 -8.42 30.67 18.90
CA ARG A 478 -7.95 29.46 18.23
C ARG A 478 -7.07 28.60 19.14
N PRO A 479 -7.33 27.29 19.26
CA PRO A 479 -6.41 26.38 19.91
C PRO A 479 -5.07 26.29 19.18
N ILE A 480 -3.99 26.16 19.93
CA ILE A 480 -2.62 26.11 19.43
C ILE A 480 -2.03 24.73 19.72
N LEU A 481 -1.21 24.23 18.79
CA LEU A 481 -0.46 23.00 18.92
C LEU A 481 1.01 23.34 19.15
N PHE A 482 1.59 22.70 20.16
CA PHE A 482 3.02 22.73 20.42
C PHE A 482 3.64 21.41 19.99
N GLN A 483 4.32 21.39 18.84
CA GLN A 483 4.94 20.19 18.30
C GLN A 483 6.45 20.19 18.53
N GLU A 484 7.05 19.01 18.74
CA GLU A 484 8.50 18.88 18.56
C GLU A 484 8.90 19.34 17.15
N PHE A 485 9.97 20.11 17.04
CA PHE A 485 10.45 20.55 15.73
C PHE A 485 11.23 19.43 15.05
N LEU A 486 10.72 18.95 13.92
CA LEU A 486 11.33 17.90 13.11
C LEU A 486 12.42 18.54 12.23
N SER A 487 13.70 18.37 12.58
CA SER A 487 14.81 19.07 11.90
C SER A 487 15.30 18.43 10.60
N GLY A 488 14.78 17.25 10.24
CA GLY A 488 15.17 16.53 9.04
C GLY A 488 14.44 16.99 7.77
N LYS A 489 14.59 16.18 6.71
CA LYS A 489 14.02 16.43 5.38
C LYS A 489 12.49 16.37 5.38
N GLU A 490 11.88 17.17 4.52
CA GLU A 490 10.43 17.24 4.34
C GLU A 490 10.02 16.63 2.99
N TYR A 491 8.94 15.85 3.00
CA TYR A 491 8.43 15.12 1.85
C TYR A 491 6.92 15.31 1.68
N SER A 492 6.45 15.18 0.44
CA SER A 492 5.01 15.11 0.14
C SER A 492 4.70 13.87 -0.71
N ILE A 493 3.63 13.17 -0.36
CA ILE A 493 3.06 12.06 -1.12
C ILE A 493 1.70 12.50 -1.67
N GLY A 494 1.56 12.51 -3.00
CA GLY A 494 0.29 12.75 -3.67
C GLY A 494 -0.39 11.44 -4.06
N ILE A 495 -1.70 11.35 -3.84
CA ILE A 495 -2.54 10.23 -4.27
C ILE A 495 -3.62 10.77 -5.22
N ILE A 496 -3.87 10.07 -6.32
CA ILE A 496 -5.03 10.26 -7.20
C ILE A 496 -5.72 8.90 -7.37
N GLY A 497 -7.05 8.85 -7.19
CA GLY A 497 -7.86 7.65 -7.32
C GLY A 497 -8.79 7.41 -6.14
N ASN A 498 -9.34 6.20 -6.08
CA ASN A 498 -10.37 5.83 -5.11
C ASN A 498 -10.14 4.44 -4.50
N PRO A 499 -10.30 4.26 -3.17
CA PRO A 499 -10.25 2.97 -2.51
C PRO A 499 -11.25 1.98 -3.13
N GLY A 500 -10.84 0.71 -3.27
CA GLY A 500 -11.65 -0.33 -3.90
C GLY A 500 -11.73 -0.29 -5.43
N LEU A 501 -11.23 0.78 -6.07
CA LEU A 501 -11.03 0.87 -7.52
C LEU A 501 -9.54 0.80 -7.84
N ALA A 502 -8.87 1.95 -7.84
CA ALA A 502 -7.43 2.07 -8.04
C ALA A 502 -6.93 3.33 -7.34
N LEU A 503 -5.79 3.22 -6.66
CA LEU A 503 -5.01 4.35 -6.16
C LEU A 503 -3.73 4.48 -7.00
N ARG A 504 -3.42 5.70 -7.42
CA ARG A 504 -2.17 6.06 -8.08
C ARG A 504 -1.39 7.01 -7.19
N PHE A 505 -0.20 6.59 -6.79
CA PHE A 505 0.76 7.46 -6.12
C PHE A 505 1.51 8.28 -7.16
N LEU A 506 1.61 9.58 -6.93
CA LEU A 506 2.52 10.45 -7.66
C LEU A 506 3.95 10.26 -7.14
N PRO A 507 4.99 10.54 -7.95
CA PRO A 507 6.37 10.57 -7.47
C PRO A 507 6.50 11.45 -6.22
N ALA A 508 7.19 10.93 -5.19
CA ALA A 508 7.35 11.65 -3.94
C ALA A 508 8.16 12.93 -4.17
N LEU A 509 7.72 14.03 -3.57
CA LEU A 509 8.41 15.31 -3.61
C LEU A 509 9.22 15.50 -2.34
N GLU A 510 10.44 16.00 -2.46
CA GLU A 510 11.28 16.47 -1.36
C GLU A 510 11.42 18.00 -1.45
N VAL A 511 11.34 18.68 -0.30
CA VAL A 511 11.53 20.13 -0.22
C VAL A 511 13.01 20.43 0.00
N ASP A 512 13.59 21.26 -0.86
CA ASP A 512 14.97 21.72 -0.76
C ASP A 512 15.04 23.11 -0.13
N TYR A 513 15.60 23.14 1.08
CA TYR A 513 15.83 24.35 1.87
C TYR A 513 17.26 24.90 1.73
N SER A 514 18.13 24.29 0.92
CA SER A 514 19.55 24.66 0.83
C SER A 514 19.83 26.09 0.37
N GLY A 515 18.85 26.72 -0.30
CA GLY A 515 18.92 28.13 -0.68
C GLY A 515 18.58 29.11 0.43
N LEU A 516 18.03 28.66 1.56
CA LEU A 516 17.66 29.55 2.67
C LEU A 516 18.90 30.03 3.45
N PRO A 517 18.90 31.28 3.93
CA PRO A 517 19.86 31.74 4.94
C PRO A 517 19.93 30.80 6.14
N ALA A 518 21.13 30.55 6.66
CA ALA A 518 21.38 29.54 7.70
C ALA A 518 20.72 29.88 9.05
N GLU A 519 20.42 31.16 9.28
CA GLU A 519 19.71 31.67 10.45
C GLU A 519 18.20 31.42 10.40
N LEU A 520 17.63 31.10 9.24
CA LEU A 520 16.20 30.86 9.08
C LEU A 520 15.87 29.38 9.29
N PRO A 521 14.81 29.06 10.06
CA PRO A 521 14.38 27.68 10.21
C PRO A 521 13.90 27.09 8.87
N PRO A 522 14.24 25.85 8.53
CA PRO A 522 13.86 25.26 7.24
C PRO A 522 12.38 24.84 7.23
N ILE A 523 11.44 25.76 7.06
CA ILE A 523 9.99 25.50 7.10
C ILE A 523 9.25 26.10 5.90
N LEU A 524 8.11 25.50 5.54
CA LEU A 524 7.11 26.12 4.66
C LEU A 524 6.12 26.99 5.46
N GLY A 525 6.60 28.14 5.91
CA GLY A 525 5.82 29.14 6.65
C GLY A 525 4.91 29.99 5.74
N TYR A 526 4.12 30.88 6.35
CA TYR A 526 3.28 31.87 5.66
C TYR A 526 4.09 32.66 4.62
N GLU A 527 5.32 33.06 4.98
CA GLU A 527 6.20 33.86 4.14
C GLU A 527 6.59 33.14 2.84
N SER A 528 6.60 31.80 2.83
CA SER A 528 6.88 31.01 1.60
C SER A 528 5.74 31.06 0.57
N LYS A 529 4.54 31.44 1.01
CA LYS A 529 3.31 31.39 0.21
C LYS A 529 2.72 32.75 -0.13
N TRP A 530 3.02 33.77 0.66
CA TRP A 530 2.32 35.06 0.60
C TRP A 530 3.23 36.29 0.64
N ASP A 531 4.52 36.15 0.94
CA ASP A 531 5.46 37.28 0.99
C ASP A 531 6.52 37.18 -0.12
N PRO A 532 6.30 37.84 -1.28
CA PRO A 532 7.27 37.84 -2.38
C PRO A 532 8.64 38.43 -2.02
N THR A 533 8.75 39.19 -0.93
CA THR A 533 10.01 39.79 -0.48
C THR A 533 10.82 38.86 0.41
N SER A 534 10.21 37.78 0.90
CA SER A 534 10.83 36.83 1.81
C SER A 534 11.85 35.92 1.09
N PRO A 535 12.98 35.57 1.75
CA PRO A 535 13.83 34.48 1.28
C PRO A 535 13.08 33.16 1.09
N TYR A 536 12.04 32.90 1.89
CA TYR A 536 11.22 31.69 1.77
C TYR A 536 10.46 31.60 0.44
N TRP A 537 10.06 32.73 -0.15
CA TRP A 537 9.37 32.75 -1.45
C TRP A 537 10.26 32.33 -2.60
N SER A 538 11.52 32.79 -2.60
CA SER A 538 12.39 32.71 -3.76
C SER A 538 13.48 31.64 -3.66
N ALA A 539 13.79 31.13 -2.47
CA ALA A 539 14.93 30.23 -2.25
C ALA A 539 14.54 28.74 -2.16
N ILE A 540 13.28 28.42 -1.85
CA ILE A 540 12.83 27.03 -1.70
C ILE A 540 12.66 26.38 -3.07
N ARG A 541 13.12 25.13 -3.22
CA ARG A 541 12.96 24.34 -4.44
C ARG A 541 12.30 23.00 -4.12
N TYR A 542 11.81 22.35 -5.17
CA TYR A 542 11.18 21.04 -5.09
C TYR A 542 11.84 20.11 -6.09
N HIS A 543 12.17 18.90 -5.65
CA HIS A 543 12.71 17.85 -6.51
C HIS A 543 12.07 16.51 -6.18
N GLU A 544 12.19 15.57 -7.11
CA GLU A 544 11.78 14.19 -6.89
C GLU A 544 12.63 13.57 -5.77
N ALA A 545 11.97 13.07 -4.73
CA ALA A 545 12.61 12.56 -3.53
C ALA A 545 13.44 11.30 -3.84
N ARG A 546 14.67 11.26 -3.33
CA ARG A 546 15.56 10.09 -3.45
C ARG A 546 15.54 9.28 -2.17
N LEU A 547 14.40 8.65 -1.90
CA LEU A 547 14.20 7.79 -0.74
C LEU A 547 14.62 6.35 -1.06
N PRO A 548 15.16 5.59 -0.08
CA PRO A 548 15.23 4.14 -0.18
C PRO A 548 13.85 3.56 -0.48
N GLU A 549 13.79 2.52 -1.31
CA GLU A 549 12.52 1.92 -1.78
C GLU A 549 11.62 1.48 -0.60
N GLU A 550 12.22 0.98 0.48
CA GLU A 550 11.50 0.60 1.69
C GLU A 550 10.84 1.79 2.40
N GLU A 551 11.54 2.92 2.53
CA GLU A 551 10.99 4.14 3.15
C GLU A 551 9.90 4.75 2.27
N LEU A 552 10.13 4.84 0.95
CA LEU A 552 9.10 5.31 0.02
C LEU A 552 7.84 4.43 0.09
N ARG A 553 8.00 3.11 0.09
CA ARG A 553 6.89 2.17 0.20
C ARG A 553 6.15 2.33 1.53
N LYS A 554 6.87 2.51 2.62
CA LYS A 554 6.31 2.76 3.95
C LYS A 554 5.45 4.04 3.98
N LEU A 555 5.94 5.14 3.39
CA LEU A 555 5.17 6.38 3.29
C LEU A 555 3.92 6.23 2.41
N GLN A 556 4.02 5.50 1.31
CA GLN A 556 2.87 5.20 0.44
C GLN A 556 1.82 4.34 1.18
N ASP A 557 2.26 3.31 1.89
CA ASP A 557 1.37 2.44 2.66
C ASP A 557 0.66 3.24 3.79
N TYR A 558 1.39 4.09 4.53
CA TYR A 558 0.78 4.97 5.53
C TYR A 558 -0.19 5.98 4.93
N SER A 559 0.18 6.60 3.81
CA SER A 559 -0.68 7.56 3.10
C SER A 559 -1.95 6.88 2.59
N SER A 560 -1.86 5.66 2.07
CA SER A 560 -3.03 4.86 1.65
C SER A 560 -3.97 4.56 2.80
N LEU A 561 -3.42 4.17 3.95
CA LEU A 561 -4.21 3.83 5.13
C LEU A 561 -4.94 5.05 5.68
N LEU A 562 -4.27 6.20 5.74
CA LEU A 562 -4.89 7.47 6.11
C LEU A 562 -5.92 7.93 5.10
N PHE A 563 -5.63 7.79 3.79
CA PHE A 563 -6.57 8.12 2.72
C PHE A 563 -7.91 7.40 2.90
N GLU A 564 -7.86 6.09 3.14
CA GLU A 564 -9.06 5.29 3.39
C GLU A 564 -9.71 5.65 4.73
N ARG A 565 -8.91 5.75 5.82
CA ARG A 565 -9.43 5.96 7.17
C ARG A 565 -10.11 7.31 7.37
N LEU A 566 -9.59 8.35 6.73
CA LEU A 566 -10.11 9.72 6.79
C LEU A 566 -11.26 9.94 5.79
N GLY A 567 -11.56 8.97 4.93
CA GLY A 567 -12.59 9.07 3.91
C GLY A 567 -12.21 10.02 2.76
N CYS A 568 -10.92 10.15 2.47
CA CYS A 568 -10.45 10.87 1.27
C CYS A 568 -10.96 10.15 0.02
N ARG A 569 -11.13 10.91 -1.07
CA ARG A 569 -11.51 10.37 -2.37
C ARG A 569 -11.00 11.27 -3.50
N ASP A 570 -10.81 10.66 -4.66
CA ASP A 570 -10.28 11.22 -5.92
C ASP A 570 -8.85 11.74 -5.86
N TYR A 571 -8.48 12.57 -4.88
CA TYR A 571 -7.12 13.05 -4.69
C TYR A 571 -6.89 13.50 -3.25
N ALA A 572 -5.64 13.44 -2.78
CA ALA A 572 -5.19 14.03 -1.52
C ALA A 572 -3.66 14.14 -1.50
N ARG A 573 -3.14 15.03 -0.65
CA ARG A 573 -1.71 15.18 -0.37
C ARG A 573 -1.42 14.88 1.10
N PHE A 574 -0.32 14.17 1.34
CA PHE A 574 0.18 13.85 2.68
C PHE A 574 1.56 14.46 2.84
N ASP A 575 1.73 15.31 3.84
CA ASP A 575 2.99 15.97 4.13
C ASP A 575 3.68 15.30 5.31
N TRP A 576 4.98 15.04 5.15
CA TRP A 576 5.80 14.22 6.02
C TRP A 576 7.11 14.93 6.32
N ARG A 577 7.70 14.66 7.49
CA ARG A 577 9.01 15.23 7.82
C ARG A 577 9.80 14.34 8.75
N ALA A 578 11.10 14.24 8.48
CA ALA A 578 12.03 13.46 9.29
C ALA A 578 12.43 14.22 10.56
N ASP A 579 12.59 13.50 11.66
CA ASP A 579 13.26 14.03 12.84
C ASP A 579 14.79 14.00 12.71
N ALA A 580 15.50 14.41 13.76
CA ALA A 580 16.96 14.43 13.80
C ALA A 580 17.61 13.04 13.66
N ASN A 581 16.87 11.96 13.95
CA ASN A 581 17.31 10.57 13.83
C ASN A 581 16.96 9.97 12.46
N GLY A 582 16.24 10.71 11.61
CA GLY A 582 15.78 10.26 10.30
C GLY A 582 14.43 9.54 10.32
N GLU A 583 13.72 9.47 11.46
CA GLU A 583 12.38 8.91 11.49
C GLU A 583 11.38 9.87 10.84
N ILE A 584 10.72 9.42 9.76
CA ILE A 584 9.74 10.21 9.02
C ILE A 584 8.36 10.14 9.71
N LYS A 585 7.84 11.31 10.09
CA LYS A 585 6.58 11.48 10.82
C LYS A 585 5.58 12.30 9.99
N LEU A 586 4.29 12.01 10.17
CA LEU A 586 3.20 12.72 9.51
C LEU A 586 3.10 14.15 10.05
N LEU A 587 3.09 15.14 9.16
CA LEU A 587 2.84 16.55 9.50
C LEU A 587 1.38 16.93 9.31
N GLU A 588 0.83 16.59 8.16
CA GLU A 588 -0.49 17.06 7.72
C GLU A 588 -1.08 16.13 6.64
N VAL A 589 -2.41 16.06 6.62
CA VAL A 589 -3.18 15.47 5.52
C VAL A 589 -4.03 16.56 4.92
N ASN A 590 -3.87 16.78 3.62
CA ASN A 590 -4.65 17.74 2.87
C ASN A 590 -5.56 17.01 1.86
N PRO A 591 -6.86 16.90 2.14
CA PRO A 591 -7.84 16.25 1.25
C PRO A 591 -8.32 17.12 0.08
N ASN A 592 -8.02 18.42 0.07
CA ASN A 592 -8.30 19.33 -1.04
C ASN A 592 -7.08 20.25 -1.28
N PRO A 593 -5.94 19.69 -1.69
CA PRO A 593 -4.71 20.46 -1.83
C PRO A 593 -4.85 21.49 -2.95
N GLY A 594 -4.17 22.62 -2.78
CA GLY A 594 -4.10 23.67 -3.80
C GLY A 594 -3.79 23.11 -5.19
N TRP A 595 -4.63 23.50 -6.14
CA TRP A 595 -4.70 22.98 -7.51
C TRP A 595 -3.91 23.84 -8.51
N CYS A 596 -3.19 24.85 -8.03
CA CYS A 596 -2.42 25.79 -8.85
C CYS A 596 -1.38 25.09 -9.74
N TRP A 597 -1.04 25.72 -10.85
CA TRP A 597 -0.08 25.21 -11.84
C TRP A 597 1.34 25.04 -11.26
N ASP A 598 1.67 25.77 -10.19
CA ASP A 598 2.93 25.69 -9.43
C ASP A 598 2.76 24.98 -8.07
N GLY A 599 1.59 24.38 -7.82
CA GLY A 599 1.31 23.63 -6.61
C GLY A 599 2.00 22.26 -6.57
N LYS A 600 2.24 21.75 -5.34
CA LYS A 600 2.95 20.47 -5.11
C LYS A 600 2.36 19.28 -5.88
N MET A 601 1.03 19.21 -6.02
CA MET A 601 0.36 18.12 -6.76
C MET A 601 0.72 18.14 -8.24
N ASN A 602 0.73 19.32 -8.87
CA ASN A 602 1.15 19.45 -10.26
C ASN A 602 2.65 19.22 -10.43
N ILE A 603 3.49 19.72 -9.51
CA ILE A 603 4.95 19.47 -9.55
C ILE A 603 5.25 17.97 -9.51
N MET A 604 4.64 17.22 -8.58
CA MET A 604 4.77 15.76 -8.51
C MET A 604 4.33 15.07 -9.80
N THR A 605 3.25 15.55 -10.41
CA THR A 605 2.78 15.06 -11.72
C THR A 605 3.77 15.38 -12.84
N GLY A 606 4.40 16.54 -12.79
CA GLY A 606 5.43 16.99 -13.73
C GLY A 606 6.70 16.14 -13.72
N PHE A 607 7.06 15.53 -12.59
CA PHE A 607 8.17 14.55 -12.52
C PHE A 607 7.92 13.33 -13.42
N MET A 608 6.67 13.04 -13.76
CA MET A 608 6.28 11.99 -14.71
C MET A 608 6.30 12.45 -16.18
N GLY A 609 6.69 13.70 -16.45
CA GLY A 609 6.64 14.31 -17.79
C GLY A 609 5.24 14.72 -18.25
N LEU A 610 4.27 14.82 -17.32
CA LEU A 610 2.89 15.19 -17.61
C LEU A 610 2.68 16.71 -17.49
N ARG A 611 1.75 17.26 -18.28
CA ARG A 611 1.41 18.69 -18.28
C ARG A 611 0.35 18.99 -17.23
N TYR A 612 0.14 20.26 -16.93
CA TYR A 612 -0.87 20.71 -15.97
C TYR A 612 -2.30 20.29 -16.34
N CYS A 613 -2.67 20.37 -17.62
CA CYS A 613 -3.96 19.85 -18.09
C CYS A 613 -4.11 18.34 -17.85
N ASP A 614 -3.03 17.56 -17.95
CA ASP A 614 -3.05 16.12 -17.74
C ASP A 614 -3.29 15.79 -16.26
N PHE A 615 -2.74 16.58 -15.34
CA PHE A 615 -3.05 16.52 -13.91
C PHE A 615 -4.54 16.76 -13.62
N LEU A 616 -5.12 17.83 -14.18
CA LEU A 616 -6.54 18.15 -14.01
C LEU A 616 -7.45 17.05 -14.59
N ARG A 617 -7.06 16.48 -15.74
CA ARG A 617 -7.73 15.33 -16.34
C ARG A 617 -7.71 14.13 -15.41
N MET A 618 -6.59 13.82 -14.77
CA MET A 618 -6.47 12.69 -13.84
C MET A 618 -7.44 12.83 -12.65
N ILE A 619 -7.65 14.05 -12.13
CA ILE A 619 -8.64 14.31 -11.06
C ILE A 619 -10.07 14.05 -11.57
N LEU A 620 -10.42 14.60 -12.73
CA LEU A 620 -11.75 14.42 -13.33
C LEU A 620 -12.05 12.94 -13.57
N GLU A 621 -11.11 12.21 -14.15
CA GLU A 621 -11.27 10.79 -14.47
C GLU A 621 -11.45 9.94 -13.21
N ALA A 622 -10.66 10.19 -12.16
CA ALA A 622 -10.78 9.48 -10.88
C ALA A 622 -12.19 9.64 -10.28
N ALA A 623 -12.70 10.88 -10.27
CA ALA A 623 -14.02 11.17 -9.74
C ALA A 623 -15.16 10.58 -10.58
N GLN A 624 -15.07 10.66 -11.90
CA GLN A 624 -16.08 10.08 -12.78
C GLN A 624 -16.10 8.55 -12.73
N GLU A 625 -14.93 7.91 -12.55
CA GLU A 625 -14.86 6.46 -12.33
C GLU A 625 -15.56 6.06 -11.03
N ARG A 626 -15.33 6.81 -9.93
CA ARG A 626 -16.03 6.61 -8.66
C ARG A 626 -17.53 6.77 -8.80
N VAL A 627 -17.99 7.90 -9.33
CA VAL A 627 -19.43 8.16 -9.51
C VAL A 627 -20.07 7.10 -10.40
N GLY A 628 -19.38 6.70 -11.48
CA GLY A 628 -19.82 5.64 -12.36
C GLY A 628 -19.97 4.27 -11.69
N ALA A 629 -19.07 3.93 -10.76
CA ALA A 629 -19.15 2.71 -9.96
C ALA A 629 -20.29 2.78 -8.92
N THR A 630 -20.51 3.93 -8.28
CA THR A 630 -21.59 4.11 -7.29
C THR A 630 -22.99 4.01 -7.93
N VAL A 631 -23.15 4.54 -9.14
CA VAL A 631 -24.40 4.40 -9.93
C VAL A 631 -24.63 2.94 -10.33
N ALA A 632 -23.60 2.23 -10.78
CA ALA A 632 -23.71 0.82 -11.15
C ALA A 632 -24.12 -0.09 -9.97
N ASN A 633 -23.71 0.27 -8.75
CA ASN A 633 -24.04 -0.44 -7.52
C ASN A 633 -25.40 -0.02 -6.90
N GLY A 634 -26.18 0.86 -7.56
CA GLY A 634 -27.50 1.28 -7.10
C GLY A 634 -27.49 2.19 -5.85
N GLN A 635 -26.35 2.77 -5.49
CA GLN A 635 -26.16 3.62 -4.31
C GLN A 635 -26.36 5.12 -4.59
N LEU A 636 -26.49 5.50 -5.86
CA LEU A 636 -26.85 6.84 -6.30
C LEU A 636 -27.96 6.74 -7.36
N THR A 637 -29.11 7.35 -7.10
CA THR A 637 -30.11 7.63 -8.14
C THR A 637 -29.67 8.92 -8.85
N PRO A 638 -29.36 8.90 -10.15
CA PRO A 638 -29.06 10.12 -10.87
C PRO A 638 -30.26 11.05 -10.80
N ALA A 639 -30.03 12.34 -10.55
CA ALA A 639 -31.04 13.36 -10.78
C ALA A 639 -31.36 13.39 -12.28
N GLY A 640 -32.46 12.75 -12.69
CA GLY A 640 -33.00 12.77 -14.06
C GLY A 640 -32.03 12.29 -15.15
N VAL A 641 -32.02 10.98 -15.43
CA VAL A 641 -31.58 10.47 -16.75
C VAL A 641 -32.73 10.60 -17.75
#